data_AF-A0A963ZQH2-F1
#
_entry.id   AF-A0A963ZQH2-F1
#
_cell.length_a   1.000
_cell.length_b   1.000
_cell.length_c   1.000
_cell.angle_alpha   90.00
_cell.angle_beta   90.00
_cell.angle_gamma   90.00
#
_symmetry.space_group_name_H-M   'P 1'
#
loop_
_entity.id
_entity.type
_entity.pdbx_description
1 polymer ?
#
loop_
_entity_poly.entity_id
_entity_poly.type
_entity_poly.pdbx_seq_one_letter_code
_entity_poly.pdbx_strand_id
1 'polypeptide(L)'
;MKLRKLLIFLYTGVFVLILYSEGYAQRTLTTQAEVEQFASERIDYASGILTITGPGITDLTLLAELEGINGTLNITNTSLTNLDGLWFLRNVDNLNINNNNNLSDFMALYILFNDPNSIWMIYSITGNLVNPTKSEIIAGGSSAFDGFLTFYTQTEVNTFNANTKAISGSLLFDSNFNGVDEIYDLSKFTNLKYVGGLEVNYTTALTSLSALNNLKAISNDLFIRYNEALTDASALSSITFVGGNISVETETDLNFIFNFSSVPGDLYISAPNINMLSNITSVGRNLDINGLTTMTNLDALSNITTVPENLWIQGTALTNINGLSNISSIGGNLILWETSSLLNLDGLSGLTTLGGALIINNQKPYQYASITTNFLADLDGLSNLTSVGIFNTSYDYRGLESYYANHTIVIQNNDALDNYCGLNSLFSSGTVGSGTISISNNLYNPIVQEISDGTVCLPRTRVTVTTSPPGLDVIVEGQTYVGPKKLSWLNGTSHSLFTPYYNDNDTSRTTYSFQNWSDGGGWYHSVTTPAMPTTYAANFSLYQPVGVDISIQNKRLIGNELFFDIYLKSNSNACYLGDADLVLDYNRALFTNPTLEKVYGNGESFCTFVPSIQNQTNNINTQNNYYNYTTTEIRDWGNYSPVISVRYPLTYLATESDFNTQVAKIDNSQNVHRLGRFKITGFNSSAGSTNLIWSDLVGVYSTYVKSLLFTGASYYTPFYAAIANTISPPVISADIRVFLEGPYNSTLNELSSSINSSLPLISPYPED
;
A
#
# COMPACT_ATOMS: atom_id res chain seq x y z
N MET A 1 2.93 16.77 33.35
CA MET A 1 1.80 17.12 32.45
C MET A 1 1.85 18.64 32.25
N LYS A 2 2.56 19.11 31.22
CA LYS A 2 2.72 20.54 30.92
C LYS A 2 1.55 20.95 30.02
N LEU A 3 0.57 21.68 30.54
CA LEU A 3 -0.46 22.31 29.72
C LEU A 3 0.17 23.56 29.10
N ARG A 4 0.41 23.58 27.78
CA ARG A 4 0.78 24.80 27.04
C ARG A 4 -0.27 25.10 25.97
N LYS A 5 -0.68 26.38 25.96
CA LYS A 5 -1.48 27.14 24.98
C LYS A 5 -2.47 26.30 24.13
N LEU A 6 -3.71 26.16 24.62
CA LEU A 6 -4.86 25.92 23.74
C LEU A 6 -5.40 27.29 23.28
N LEU A 7 -5.04 27.73 22.08
CA LEU A 7 -5.68 28.89 21.44
C LEU A 7 -7.05 28.44 20.91
N ILE A 8 -8.13 28.66 21.66
CA ILE A 8 -9.49 28.58 21.12
C ILE A 8 -9.88 29.97 20.63
N PHE A 9 -9.92 30.16 19.31
CA PHE A 9 -10.59 31.32 18.72
C PHE A 9 -12.10 31.14 18.83
N LEU A 10 -12.71 31.73 19.85
CA LEU A 10 -14.15 32.04 19.83
C LEU A 10 -14.30 33.54 19.58
N TYR A 11 -14.87 33.86 18.41
CA TYR A 11 -15.37 35.18 18.06
C TYR A 11 -16.39 35.62 19.11
N THR A 12 -15.92 36.38 20.10
CA THR A 12 -16.58 37.52 20.79
C THR A 12 -15.90 37.69 22.15
N GLY A 13 -15.09 38.74 22.28
CA GLY A 13 -14.50 39.29 23.52
C GLY A 13 -14.29 38.32 24.69
N VAL A 14 -13.07 37.81 24.87
CA VAL A 14 -12.75 36.86 25.95
C VAL A 14 -11.52 37.35 26.75
N PHE A 15 -11.67 37.37 28.07
CA PHE A 15 -10.60 37.38 29.06
C PHE A 15 -9.78 36.08 28.93
N VAL A 16 -8.47 36.19 28.66
CA VAL A 16 -7.56 35.05 28.65
C VAL A 16 -7.30 34.61 30.09
N LEU A 17 -7.78 33.42 30.48
CA LEU A 17 -7.35 32.78 31.71
C LEU A 17 -6.05 32.01 31.41
N ILE A 18 -4.90 32.67 31.61
CA ILE A 18 -3.59 32.03 31.53
C ILE A 18 -3.41 31.19 32.80
N LEU A 19 -3.35 29.87 32.66
CA LEU A 19 -2.86 29.00 33.74
C LEU A 19 -1.33 29.13 33.75
N TYR A 20 -0.81 29.87 34.72
CA TYR A 20 0.61 30.18 34.88
C TYR A 20 1.43 28.92 35.15
N SER A 21 2.51 28.72 34.38
CA SER A 21 3.62 27.87 34.80
C SER A 21 4.34 28.51 36.01
N GLU A 22 4.94 27.68 36.84
CA GLU A 22 5.39 27.97 38.20
C GLU A 22 6.23 29.26 38.34
N GLY A 23 5.72 30.20 39.15
CA GLY A 23 6.37 31.47 39.42
C GLY A 23 7.16 31.47 40.74
N TYR A 24 8.48 31.64 40.66
CA TYR A 24 9.36 31.88 41.81
C TYR A 24 9.08 33.26 42.44
N ALA A 25 9.18 33.40 43.76
CA ALA A 25 9.12 34.72 44.40
C ALA A 25 10.34 35.60 44.03
N GLN A 26 11.53 34.98 43.91
CA GLN A 26 12.79 35.60 43.47
C GLN A 26 13.76 34.51 42.99
N ARG A 27 14.46 34.77 41.88
CA ARG A 27 15.50 33.91 41.31
C ARG A 27 16.72 34.73 40.90
N THR A 28 17.92 34.26 41.24
CA THR A 28 19.17 34.94 40.92
C THR A 28 20.12 33.98 40.22
N LEU A 29 20.59 34.36 39.03
CA LEU A 29 21.56 33.65 38.20
C LEU A 29 22.87 34.42 38.29
N THR A 30 23.90 33.78 38.82
CA THR A 30 25.22 34.35 39.12
C THR A 30 26.33 33.89 38.17
N THR A 31 26.08 32.83 37.40
CA THR A 31 27.03 32.21 36.48
C THR A 31 26.38 31.84 35.14
N GLN A 32 27.19 31.64 34.08
CA GLN A 32 26.69 31.22 32.77
C GLN A 32 25.98 29.86 32.84
N ALA A 33 26.50 28.91 33.63
CA ALA A 33 25.88 27.62 33.85
C ALA A 33 24.49 27.73 34.50
N GLU A 34 24.25 28.72 35.35
CA GLU A 34 22.91 28.96 35.93
C GLU A 34 21.95 29.60 34.91
N VAL A 35 22.46 30.40 33.94
CA VAL A 35 21.67 30.89 32.79
C VAL A 35 21.28 29.72 31.89
N GLU A 36 22.23 28.85 31.56
CA GLU A 36 22.00 27.61 30.81
C GLU A 36 20.99 26.70 31.51
N GLN A 37 21.13 26.52 32.83
CA GLN A 37 20.20 25.73 33.63
C GLN A 37 18.80 26.37 33.64
N PHE A 38 18.68 27.68 33.84
CA PHE A 38 17.40 28.38 33.78
C PHE A 38 16.74 28.21 32.41
N ALA A 39 17.50 28.34 31.32
CA ALA A 39 17.02 28.10 29.96
C ALA A 39 16.52 26.67 29.76
N SER A 40 17.21 25.68 30.33
CA SER A 40 16.82 24.26 30.25
C SER A 40 15.46 23.95 30.90
N GLU A 41 14.98 24.83 31.79
CA GLU A 41 13.63 24.71 32.37
C GLU A 41 12.53 25.11 31.40
N ARG A 42 12.91 25.78 30.29
CA ARG A 42 12.04 26.17 29.18
C ARG A 42 10.90 27.06 29.67
N ILE A 43 11.22 28.10 30.43
CA ILE A 43 10.23 29.05 30.99
C ILE A 43 9.90 30.12 29.94
N ASP A 44 8.65 30.17 29.51
CA ASP A 44 8.10 31.18 28.59
C ASP A 44 7.60 32.42 29.33
N TYR A 45 6.95 32.25 30.48
CA TYR A 45 6.57 33.34 31.38
C TYR A 45 7.08 33.08 32.79
N ALA A 46 8.05 33.88 33.23
CA ALA A 46 8.47 33.90 34.62
C ALA A 46 7.51 34.79 35.45
N SER A 47 7.42 34.54 36.75
CA SER A 47 6.83 35.50 37.70
C SER A 47 7.86 35.89 38.76
N GLY A 48 7.66 37.03 39.42
CA GLY A 48 8.53 37.51 40.49
C GLY A 48 9.78 38.23 39.98
N ILE A 49 10.89 38.10 40.70
CA ILE A 49 12.13 38.82 40.38
C ILE A 49 13.15 37.85 39.76
N LEU A 50 13.51 38.05 38.48
CA LEU A 50 14.65 37.40 37.85
C LEU A 50 15.85 38.35 37.86
N THR A 51 16.93 37.96 38.53
CA THR A 51 18.18 38.72 38.56
C THR A 51 19.29 37.94 37.88
N ILE A 52 19.87 38.50 36.83
CA ILE A 52 21.04 37.99 36.12
C ILE A 52 22.21 38.88 36.51
N THR A 53 23.21 38.33 37.19
CA THR A 53 24.36 39.11 37.64
C THR A 53 25.63 38.28 37.65
N GLY A 54 26.79 38.91 37.52
CA GLY A 54 28.07 38.22 37.65
C GLY A 54 28.92 38.32 36.39
N PRO A 55 30.23 38.57 36.54
CA PRO A 55 31.11 38.91 35.42
C PRO A 55 31.35 37.74 34.47
N GLY A 56 31.07 36.50 34.89
CA GLY A 56 31.18 35.30 34.07
C GLY A 56 30.02 35.07 33.10
N ILE A 57 28.96 35.87 33.16
CA ILE A 57 27.83 35.79 32.23
C ILE A 57 28.15 36.63 31.00
N THR A 58 28.25 35.97 29.84
CA THR A 58 28.64 36.58 28.57
C THR A 58 27.65 36.32 27.44
N ASP A 59 26.68 35.43 27.66
CA ASP A 59 25.71 35.05 26.64
C ASP A 59 24.32 34.81 27.25
N LEU A 60 23.29 35.45 26.68
CA LEU A 60 21.89 35.21 27.05
C LEU A 60 21.11 34.45 25.99
N THR A 61 21.73 34.01 24.89
CA THR A 61 21.07 33.45 23.71
C THR A 61 20.09 32.33 24.05
N LEU A 62 20.43 31.50 25.04
CA LEU A 62 19.57 30.40 25.51
C LEU A 62 18.27 30.86 26.22
N LEU A 63 18.17 32.13 26.63
CA LEU A 63 16.96 32.72 27.19
C LEU A 63 15.92 33.09 26.12
N ALA A 64 16.18 32.76 24.85
CA ALA A 64 15.28 33.02 23.74
C ALA A 64 13.86 32.42 23.89
N GLU A 65 13.61 31.45 24.78
CA GLU A 65 12.23 31.01 25.04
C GLU A 65 11.43 32.00 25.92
N LEU A 66 12.07 32.97 26.57
CA LEU A 66 11.44 33.86 27.55
C LEU A 66 10.61 34.96 26.86
N GLU A 67 9.30 34.78 26.83
CA GLU A 67 8.32 35.74 26.29
C GLU A 67 7.92 36.81 27.31
N GLY A 68 8.00 36.53 28.61
CA GLY A 68 7.59 37.51 29.60
C GLY A 68 8.06 37.24 31.03
N ILE A 69 8.08 38.30 31.83
CA ILE A 69 8.28 38.26 33.27
C ILE A 69 7.16 39.09 33.93
N ASN A 70 6.25 38.43 34.61
CA ASN A 70 5.27 39.07 35.50
C ASN A 70 5.98 39.48 36.80
N GLY A 71 6.79 40.54 36.69
CA GLY A 71 7.59 41.09 37.77
C GLY A 71 8.83 41.83 37.26
N THR A 72 9.96 41.63 37.93
CA THR A 72 11.18 42.42 37.68
C THR A 72 12.26 41.62 36.98
N LEU A 73 12.84 42.16 35.91
CA LEU A 73 14.08 41.68 35.30
C LEU A 73 15.23 42.61 35.71
N ASN A 74 16.21 42.09 36.45
CA ASN A 74 17.45 42.79 36.75
C ASN A 74 18.61 42.15 35.99
N ILE A 75 19.38 42.91 35.22
CA ILE A 75 20.61 42.46 34.55
C ILE A 75 21.74 43.39 34.97
N THR A 76 22.65 42.91 35.81
CA THR A 76 23.68 43.79 36.40
C THR A 76 25.05 43.15 36.56
N ASN A 77 26.12 43.94 36.39
CA ASN A 77 27.50 43.48 36.59
C ASN A 77 27.87 42.23 35.76
N THR A 78 27.33 42.12 34.54
CA THR A 78 27.66 41.05 33.58
C THR A 78 28.75 41.51 32.59
N SER A 79 29.28 40.57 31.82
CA SER A 79 30.22 40.85 30.73
C SER A 79 29.56 40.79 29.35
N LEU A 80 28.23 40.87 29.30
CA LEU A 80 27.43 40.89 28.08
C LEU A 80 27.80 42.07 27.18
N THR A 81 27.84 41.84 25.87
CA THR A 81 28.01 42.87 24.83
C THR A 81 26.70 43.23 24.12
N ASN A 82 25.74 42.31 24.17
CA ASN A 82 24.39 42.40 23.62
C ASN A 82 23.39 41.78 24.62
N LEU A 83 22.11 41.89 24.30
CA LEU A 83 21.02 41.22 25.01
C LEU A 83 20.39 40.12 24.15
N ASP A 84 21.17 39.56 23.22
CA ASP A 84 20.70 38.53 22.29
C ASP A 84 20.22 37.32 23.12
N GLY A 85 18.98 36.89 22.89
CA GLY A 85 18.26 35.95 23.75
C GLY A 85 17.09 36.57 24.52
N LEU A 86 17.06 37.89 24.73
CA LEU A 86 15.86 38.58 25.24
C LEU A 86 14.96 39.12 24.13
N TRP A 87 15.24 38.76 22.87
CA TRP A 87 14.54 39.26 21.69
C TRP A 87 13.03 38.97 21.71
N PHE A 88 12.62 37.87 22.36
CA PHE A 88 11.22 37.46 22.43
C PHE A 88 10.48 38.02 23.65
N LEU A 89 11.15 38.81 24.48
CA LEU A 89 10.56 39.39 25.67
C LEU A 89 9.53 40.45 25.27
N ARG A 90 8.26 40.20 25.56
CA ARG A 90 7.11 41.07 25.23
C ARG A 90 6.56 41.80 26.45
N ASN A 91 6.70 41.19 27.62
CA ASN A 91 6.13 41.74 28.84
C ASN A 91 7.13 41.67 30.01
N VAL A 92 7.37 42.79 30.66
CA VAL A 92 8.07 42.90 31.95
C VAL A 92 7.46 44.05 32.74
N ASP A 93 7.16 43.87 34.02
CA ASP A 93 6.64 44.96 34.85
C ASP A 93 7.74 46.00 35.17
N ASN A 94 8.94 45.53 35.54
CA ASN A 94 10.09 46.39 35.85
C ASN A 94 11.38 45.87 35.19
N LEU A 95 12.02 46.66 34.33
CA LEU A 95 13.25 46.30 33.64
C LEU A 95 14.43 47.14 34.12
N ASN A 96 15.41 46.52 34.80
CA ASN A 96 16.61 47.19 35.30
C ASN A 96 17.86 46.56 34.66
N ILE A 97 18.54 47.30 33.78
CA ILE A 97 19.78 46.84 33.13
C ILE A 97 20.87 47.82 33.51
N ASN A 98 21.69 47.46 34.50
CA ASN A 98 22.60 48.41 35.13
C ASN A 98 24.02 47.88 35.31
N ASN A 99 25.03 48.73 35.13
CA ASN A 99 26.44 48.41 35.41
C ASN A 99 27.00 47.22 34.59
N ASN A 100 26.59 47.07 33.32
CA ASN A 100 27.18 46.09 32.39
C ASN A 100 28.16 46.81 31.46
N ASN A 101 29.44 46.86 31.87
CA ASN A 101 30.46 47.73 31.28
C ASN A 101 30.79 47.45 29.80
N ASN A 102 30.38 46.29 29.28
CA ASN A 102 30.61 45.90 27.87
C ASN A 102 29.34 46.00 27.01
N LEU A 103 28.18 46.27 27.62
CA LEU A 103 26.88 46.12 26.96
C LEU A 103 26.56 47.32 26.07
N SER A 104 26.54 47.10 24.75
CA SER A 104 26.27 48.14 23.75
C SER A 104 25.10 47.85 22.81
N ASP A 105 24.73 46.59 22.58
CA ASP A 105 23.64 46.22 21.67
C ASP A 105 22.36 45.92 22.47
N PHE A 106 21.37 46.79 22.34
CA PHE A 106 20.06 46.69 23.01
C PHE A 106 18.93 46.29 22.04
N MET A 107 19.26 45.86 20.82
CA MET A 107 18.26 45.59 19.78
C MET A 107 17.23 44.53 20.22
N ALA A 108 17.65 43.55 21.03
CA ALA A 108 16.78 42.55 21.65
C ALA A 108 15.52 43.13 22.33
N LEU A 109 15.61 44.36 22.86
CA LEU A 109 14.48 44.97 23.58
C LEU A 109 13.50 45.71 22.66
N TYR A 110 13.72 45.73 21.34
CA TYR A 110 12.86 46.44 20.40
C TYR A 110 11.40 45.97 20.52
N ILE A 111 11.16 44.66 20.52
CA ILE A 111 9.80 44.10 20.65
C ILE A 111 9.18 44.53 21.98
N LEU A 112 9.89 44.36 23.10
CA LEU A 112 9.42 44.77 24.44
C LEU A 112 8.99 46.25 24.49
N PHE A 113 9.79 47.13 23.89
CA PHE A 113 9.53 48.56 23.93
C PHE A 113 8.49 49.04 22.91
N ASN A 114 8.31 48.31 21.81
CA ASN A 114 7.35 48.63 20.75
C ASN A 114 5.99 47.94 20.92
N ASP A 115 5.85 46.96 21.83
CA ASP A 115 4.57 46.29 22.09
C ASP A 115 3.54 47.28 22.68
N PRO A 116 2.40 47.50 21.99
CA PRO A 116 1.35 48.41 22.48
C PRO A 116 0.68 47.92 23.78
N ASN A 117 0.82 46.64 24.13
CA ASN A 117 0.31 46.05 25.37
C ASN A 117 1.29 46.20 26.55
N SER A 118 2.51 46.70 26.31
CA SER A 118 3.49 47.02 27.35
C SER A 118 3.20 48.40 27.96
N ILE A 119 2.03 48.53 28.60
CA ILE A 119 1.44 49.83 28.99
C ILE A 119 1.88 50.33 30.38
N TRP A 120 2.62 49.52 31.14
CA TRP A 120 2.96 49.81 32.55
C TRP A 120 4.43 49.56 32.93
N MET A 121 5.30 49.28 31.97
CA MET A 121 6.70 48.94 32.24
C MET A 121 7.49 50.16 32.77
N ILE A 122 8.03 50.04 33.98
CA ILE A 122 9.07 50.95 34.49
C ILE A 122 10.42 50.39 34.04
N TYR A 123 11.30 51.24 33.52
CA TYR A 123 12.65 50.80 33.12
C TYR A 123 13.76 51.72 33.63
N SER A 124 14.92 51.13 33.90
CA SER A 124 16.16 51.81 34.25
C SER A 124 17.33 51.17 33.49
N ILE A 125 17.95 51.93 32.60
CA ILE A 125 19.15 51.51 31.86
C ILE A 125 20.27 52.52 32.14
N THR A 126 21.20 52.16 33.03
CA THR A 126 22.26 53.07 33.48
C THR A 126 23.60 52.36 33.73
N GLY A 127 24.73 53.06 33.59
CA GLY A 127 26.05 52.49 33.90
C GLY A 127 26.50 51.37 32.95
N ASN A 128 25.88 51.20 31.79
CA ASN A 128 26.33 50.28 30.74
C ASN A 128 27.25 51.00 29.73
N LEU A 129 27.86 50.27 28.78
CA LEU A 129 28.68 50.88 27.72
C LEU A 129 27.86 51.86 26.85
N VAL A 130 26.63 51.48 26.52
CA VAL A 130 25.61 52.36 25.92
C VAL A 130 24.38 52.37 26.82
N ASN A 131 23.75 53.52 27.02
CA ASN A 131 22.56 53.66 27.87
C ASN A 131 21.42 54.31 27.09
N PRO A 132 20.80 53.58 26.15
CA PRO A 132 19.81 54.17 25.25
C PRO A 132 18.48 54.41 25.97
N THR A 133 17.79 55.48 25.57
CA THR A 133 16.40 55.75 25.94
C THR A 133 15.45 54.80 25.20
N LYS A 134 14.21 54.63 25.68
CA LYS A 134 13.16 53.88 24.97
C LYS A 134 13.01 54.38 23.53
N SER A 135 12.98 55.69 23.32
CA SER A 135 12.90 56.29 21.98
C SER A 135 14.11 55.98 21.12
N GLU A 136 15.32 55.89 21.67
CA GLU A 136 16.52 55.49 20.92
C GLU A 136 16.56 54.00 20.61
N ILE A 137 16.02 53.13 21.46
CA ILE A 137 15.88 51.70 21.14
C ILE A 137 14.86 51.53 20.00
N ILE A 138 13.73 52.23 20.08
CA ILE A 138 12.70 52.22 19.01
C ILE A 138 13.21 52.92 17.74
N ALA A 139 13.95 54.02 17.83
CA ALA A 139 14.49 54.76 16.69
C ALA A 139 15.76 54.14 16.09
N GLY A 140 16.58 53.46 16.90
CA GLY A 140 17.60 52.51 16.44
C GLY A 140 16.95 51.31 15.74
N GLY A 141 15.71 51.00 16.13
CA GLY A 141 14.73 50.21 15.38
C GLY A 141 14.19 50.86 14.09
N SER A 142 14.75 51.96 13.59
CA SER A 142 14.62 52.32 12.15
C SER A 142 15.28 51.29 11.23
N SER A 143 16.08 50.40 11.82
CA SER A 143 16.52 49.14 11.25
C SER A 143 15.64 47.94 11.66
N ALA A 144 14.41 48.16 12.11
CA ALA A 144 13.47 47.09 12.46
C ALA A 144 12.13 47.32 11.75
N PHE A 145 11.47 46.24 11.37
CA PHE A 145 10.13 46.25 10.80
C PHE A 145 9.16 45.60 11.78
N ASP A 146 8.02 46.27 12.02
CA ASP A 146 6.96 45.73 12.87
C ASP A 146 5.81 45.17 12.02
N GLY A 147 5.53 43.88 12.17
CA GLY A 147 4.49 43.15 11.44
C GLY A 147 5.02 42.02 10.56
N PHE A 148 4.12 41.48 9.75
CA PHE A 148 4.39 40.40 8.79
C PHE A 148 4.87 40.98 7.46
N LEU A 149 5.83 40.31 6.83
CA LEU A 149 6.32 40.64 5.49
C LEU A 149 6.16 39.42 4.58
N THR A 150 5.55 39.64 3.42
CA THR A 150 5.40 38.62 2.38
C THR A 150 5.91 39.17 1.06
N PHE A 151 6.76 38.39 0.40
CA PHE A 151 7.31 38.67 -0.92
C PHE A 151 6.91 37.54 -1.86
N TYR A 152 6.27 37.90 -2.98
CA TYR A 152 5.91 36.97 -4.04
C TYR A 152 6.86 37.06 -5.24
N THR A 153 7.46 38.24 -5.44
CA THR A 153 8.27 38.56 -6.61
C THR A 153 9.64 39.13 -6.26
N GLN A 154 10.62 38.99 -7.15
CA GLN A 154 11.93 39.62 -6.95
C GLN A 154 11.83 41.16 -6.92
N THR A 155 10.91 41.75 -7.67
CA THR A 155 10.68 43.20 -7.65
C THR A 155 10.31 43.67 -6.25
N GLU A 156 9.42 42.97 -5.55
CA GLU A 156 9.07 43.32 -4.16
C GLU A 156 10.28 43.15 -3.23
N VAL A 157 11.03 42.05 -3.36
CA VAL A 157 12.27 41.84 -2.60
C VAL A 157 13.24 43.00 -2.79
N ASN A 158 13.39 43.50 -4.02
CA ASN A 158 14.28 44.61 -4.33
C ASN A 158 13.88 45.94 -3.66
N THR A 159 12.61 46.10 -3.28
CA THR A 159 12.14 47.28 -2.53
C THR A 159 12.44 47.21 -1.03
N PHE A 160 12.85 46.05 -0.51
CA PHE A 160 13.14 45.89 0.91
C PHE A 160 14.29 46.79 1.38
N ASN A 161 14.11 47.41 2.55
CA ASN A 161 15.13 48.22 3.18
C ASN A 161 16.28 47.35 3.70
N ALA A 162 17.40 47.32 2.98
CA ALA A 162 18.55 46.50 3.31
C ALA A 162 19.23 46.82 4.65
N ASN A 163 18.92 47.96 5.28
CA ASN A 163 19.40 48.28 6.62
C ASN A 163 18.58 47.61 7.74
N THR A 164 17.51 46.89 7.39
CA THR A 164 16.68 46.18 8.37
C THR A 164 17.46 45.02 8.98
N LYS A 165 17.59 45.05 10.30
CA LYS A 165 18.22 44.08 11.19
C LYS A 165 17.20 43.20 11.92
N ALA A 166 15.94 43.61 11.98
CA ALA A 166 14.93 42.85 12.70
C ALA A 166 13.52 42.96 12.10
N ILE A 167 12.75 41.88 12.19
CA ILE A 167 11.34 41.82 11.80
C ILE A 167 10.55 41.20 12.96
N SER A 168 9.53 41.87 13.50
CA SER A 168 8.79 41.35 14.66
C SER A 168 7.83 40.19 14.31
N GLY A 169 7.30 40.17 13.08
CA GLY A 169 6.44 39.10 12.54
C GLY A 169 7.17 38.14 11.61
N SER A 170 6.40 37.30 10.92
CA SER A 170 6.96 36.34 9.96
C SER A 170 7.45 37.02 8.68
N LEU A 171 8.60 36.59 8.19
CA LEU A 171 9.15 36.88 6.87
C LEU A 171 8.86 35.68 5.96
N LEU A 172 7.99 35.89 4.98
CA LEU A 172 7.55 34.88 4.02
C LEU A 172 8.04 35.24 2.61
N PHE A 173 8.73 34.31 1.97
CA PHE A 173 8.98 34.29 0.54
C PHE A 173 8.14 33.18 -0.07
N ASP A 174 7.26 33.53 -1.01
CA ASP A 174 6.36 32.57 -1.67
C ASP A 174 6.25 32.88 -3.17
N SER A 175 6.96 32.16 -4.03
CA SER A 175 6.91 32.39 -5.49
C SER A 175 5.89 31.52 -6.23
N ASN A 176 4.84 31.01 -5.57
CA ASN A 176 3.77 30.23 -6.19
C ASN A 176 2.84 31.04 -7.15
N PHE A 177 3.35 32.10 -7.79
CA PHE A 177 2.60 33.00 -8.66
C PHE A 177 3.15 32.96 -10.10
N ASN A 178 2.36 32.40 -11.03
CA ASN A 178 2.51 32.27 -12.49
C ASN A 178 3.61 33.08 -13.24
N GLY A 179 4.90 32.87 -12.90
CA GLY A 179 6.03 32.81 -13.83
C GLY A 179 6.45 34.07 -14.59
N VAL A 180 6.40 35.28 -14.01
CA VAL A 180 6.99 36.49 -14.65
C VAL A 180 8.10 37.19 -13.88
N ASP A 181 8.23 36.98 -12.56
CA ASP A 181 9.27 37.61 -11.73
C ASP A 181 9.60 36.77 -10.48
N GLU A 182 10.16 35.57 -10.68
CA GLU A 182 10.53 34.63 -9.61
C GLU A 182 11.58 35.21 -8.65
N ILE A 183 11.52 34.87 -7.37
CA ILE A 183 12.53 35.27 -6.37
C ILE A 183 13.80 34.43 -6.58
N TYR A 184 14.93 35.09 -6.79
CA TYR A 184 16.24 34.45 -6.99
C TYR A 184 17.39 35.11 -6.21
N ASP A 185 17.19 36.31 -5.66
CA ASP A 185 18.20 37.07 -4.92
C ASP A 185 17.64 37.64 -3.61
N LEU A 186 18.21 37.21 -2.49
CA LEU A 186 17.88 37.71 -1.14
C LEU A 186 18.93 38.69 -0.58
N SER A 187 19.83 39.24 -1.39
CA SER A 187 20.93 40.12 -0.96
C SER A 187 20.53 41.28 -0.05
N LYS A 188 19.27 41.73 -0.14
CA LYS A 188 18.68 42.76 0.73
C LYS A 188 18.56 42.36 2.20
N PHE A 189 18.63 41.08 2.54
CA PHE A 189 18.44 40.58 3.90
C PHE A 189 19.76 40.32 4.66
N THR A 190 20.91 40.69 4.09
CA THR A 190 22.25 40.49 4.68
C THR A 190 22.45 41.08 6.07
N ASN A 191 21.74 42.12 6.46
CA ASN A 191 21.84 42.73 7.79
C ASN A 191 20.85 42.14 8.81
N LEU A 192 19.94 41.27 8.38
CA LEU A 192 18.88 40.71 9.20
C LEU A 192 19.48 39.78 10.26
N LYS A 193 19.15 40.04 11.52
CA LYS A 193 19.57 39.27 12.70
C LYS A 193 18.42 38.54 13.37
N TYR A 194 17.20 39.10 13.32
CA TYR A 194 16.05 38.56 14.04
C TYR A 194 14.77 38.59 13.21
N VAL A 195 13.98 37.52 13.29
CA VAL A 195 12.64 37.48 12.68
C VAL A 195 11.62 36.82 13.62
N GLY A 196 10.35 37.16 13.46
CA GLY A 196 9.26 36.47 14.13
C GLY A 196 9.11 35.03 13.61
N GLY A 197 9.11 34.84 12.30
CA GLY A 197 9.06 33.54 11.63
C GLY A 197 9.84 33.63 10.33
N LEU A 198 10.35 32.50 9.82
CA LEU A 198 10.96 32.46 8.50
C LEU A 198 10.29 31.37 7.67
N GLU A 199 9.72 31.77 6.55
CA GLU A 199 9.10 30.86 5.60
C GLU A 199 9.68 31.12 4.21
N VAL A 200 10.31 30.10 3.62
CA VAL A 200 10.82 30.12 2.24
C VAL A 200 10.12 29.00 1.50
N ASN A 201 9.10 29.36 0.72
CA ASN A 201 8.21 28.42 0.08
C ASN A 201 8.20 28.64 -1.44
N TYR A 202 8.22 27.56 -2.22
CA TYR A 202 7.99 27.62 -3.67
C TYR A 202 8.91 28.61 -4.43
N THR A 203 10.11 28.90 -3.93
CA THR A 203 11.07 29.78 -4.62
C THR A 203 11.91 28.96 -5.60
N THR A 204 11.34 28.66 -6.77
CA THR A 204 11.89 27.77 -7.81
C THR A 204 13.23 28.23 -8.40
N ALA A 205 13.53 29.53 -8.40
CA ALA A 205 14.78 30.09 -8.92
C ALA A 205 15.84 30.41 -7.84
N LEU A 206 15.47 30.38 -6.56
CA LEU A 206 16.38 30.72 -5.46
C LEU A 206 17.33 29.56 -5.17
N THR A 207 18.63 29.81 -5.32
CA THR A 207 19.66 28.77 -5.18
C THR A 207 20.37 28.75 -3.82
N SER A 208 20.34 29.87 -3.10
CA SER A 208 21.09 30.05 -1.85
C SER A 208 20.37 30.97 -0.86
N LEU A 209 20.43 30.61 0.43
CA LEU A 209 20.05 31.45 1.57
C LEU A 209 21.23 32.20 2.18
N SER A 210 22.40 32.23 1.53
CA SER A 210 23.63 32.85 2.07
C SER A 210 23.45 34.30 2.55
N ALA A 211 22.51 35.05 1.97
CA ALA A 211 22.14 36.39 2.42
C ALA A 211 21.51 36.44 3.83
N LEU A 212 21.16 35.31 4.44
CA LEU A 212 20.62 35.22 5.80
C LEU A 212 21.69 34.81 6.83
N ASN A 213 22.97 34.82 6.47
CA ASN A 213 24.06 34.37 7.35
C ASN A 213 24.17 35.11 8.70
N ASN A 214 23.63 36.32 8.81
CA ASN A 214 23.60 37.08 10.05
C ASN A 214 22.36 36.80 10.93
N LEU A 215 21.40 36.01 10.45
CA LEU A 215 20.20 35.64 11.19
C LEU A 215 20.58 34.78 12.40
N LYS A 216 20.19 35.19 13.60
CA LYS A 216 20.56 34.53 14.87
C LYS A 216 19.42 33.77 15.50
N ALA A 217 18.19 34.28 15.41
CA ALA A 217 17.04 33.67 16.06
C ALA A 217 15.72 33.91 15.31
N ILE A 218 14.81 32.94 15.47
CA ILE A 218 13.46 32.93 14.91
C ILE A 218 12.46 32.69 16.07
N SER A 219 11.44 33.56 16.23
CA SER A 219 10.50 33.47 17.38
C SER A 219 9.54 32.30 17.33
N ASN A 220 9.10 31.99 16.14
CA ASN A 220 8.03 31.06 15.86
C ASN A 220 8.64 30.00 14.95
N ASP A 221 8.04 29.80 13.78
CA ASP A 221 8.34 28.68 12.92
C ASP A 221 9.44 28.99 11.91
N LEU A 222 10.22 27.96 11.58
CA LEU A 222 11.14 27.92 10.45
C LEU A 222 10.63 26.92 9.43
N PHE A 223 10.15 27.39 8.28
CA PHE A 223 9.66 26.56 7.19
C PHE A 223 10.47 26.80 5.92
N ILE A 224 11.07 25.74 5.38
CA ILE A 224 11.76 25.72 4.09
C ILE A 224 11.09 24.66 3.25
N ARG A 225 10.26 25.04 2.29
CA ARG A 225 9.40 24.08 1.56
C ARG A 225 9.41 24.26 0.05
N TYR A 226 9.51 23.15 -0.67
CA TYR A 226 9.28 23.09 -2.12
C TYR A 226 10.15 24.09 -2.92
N ASN A 227 11.42 24.21 -2.55
CA ASN A 227 12.39 25.11 -3.21
C ASN A 227 13.30 24.31 -4.14
N GLU A 228 12.84 24.04 -5.37
CA GLU A 228 13.47 23.08 -6.29
C GLU A 228 14.94 23.37 -6.64
N ALA A 229 15.35 24.64 -6.69
CA ALA A 229 16.74 25.03 -7.01
C ALA A 229 17.62 25.29 -5.79
N LEU A 230 17.05 25.30 -4.57
CA LEU A 230 17.79 25.65 -3.37
C LEU A 230 18.76 24.54 -3.02
N THR A 231 20.05 24.84 -2.97
CA THR A 231 21.11 23.87 -2.66
C THR A 231 22.03 24.34 -1.52
N ASP A 232 22.10 25.66 -1.30
CA ASP A 232 22.88 26.25 -0.24
C ASP A 232 21.99 26.87 0.84
N ALA A 233 21.76 26.10 1.90
CA ALA A 233 21.12 26.57 3.14
C ALA A 233 22.13 26.76 4.28
N SER A 234 23.42 26.91 3.98
CA SER A 234 24.48 26.99 5.00
C SER A 234 24.28 28.13 6.00
N ALA A 235 23.65 29.22 5.55
CA ALA A 235 23.24 30.34 6.41
C ALA A 235 22.36 29.91 7.59
N LEU A 236 21.56 28.85 7.48
CA LEU A 236 20.73 28.39 8.59
C LEU A 236 21.56 27.86 9.78
N SER A 237 22.84 27.53 9.56
CA SER A 237 23.76 27.15 10.65
C SER A 237 24.11 28.33 11.58
N SER A 238 23.87 29.58 11.17
CA SER A 238 24.10 30.73 12.06
C SER A 238 22.97 30.94 13.07
N ILE A 239 21.84 30.27 12.86
CA ILE A 239 20.68 30.30 13.75
C ILE A 239 21.00 29.47 14.99
N THR A 240 20.78 30.09 16.14
CA THR A 240 21.04 29.52 17.46
C THR A 240 19.76 29.17 18.20
N PHE A 241 18.60 29.57 17.66
CA PHE A 241 17.30 29.32 18.28
C PHE A 241 16.14 29.44 17.28
N VAL A 242 15.18 28.52 17.38
CA VAL A 242 13.86 28.58 16.75
C VAL A 242 12.82 28.30 17.83
N GLY A 243 11.87 29.20 18.05
CA GLY A 243 10.93 29.11 19.17
C GLY A 243 9.70 28.23 18.92
N GLY A 244 9.42 27.88 17.67
CA GLY A 244 8.26 27.09 17.26
C GLY A 244 8.63 25.77 16.57
N ASN A 245 7.90 25.49 15.50
CA ASN A 245 8.04 24.30 14.68
C ASN A 245 9.14 24.48 13.62
N ILE A 246 9.74 23.38 13.22
CA ILE A 246 10.69 23.35 12.10
C ILE A 246 10.15 22.40 11.04
N SER A 247 10.06 22.90 9.80
CA SER A 247 9.64 22.11 8.63
C SER A 247 10.66 22.29 7.52
N VAL A 248 11.34 21.22 7.11
CA VAL A 248 12.22 21.23 5.94
C VAL A 248 11.70 20.22 4.93
N GLU A 249 11.20 20.71 3.80
CA GLU A 249 10.59 19.92 2.73
C GLU A 249 11.29 20.24 1.42
N THR A 250 12.17 19.35 1.00
CA THR A 250 13.03 19.57 -0.15
C THR A 250 13.28 18.27 -0.90
N GLU A 251 13.43 18.39 -2.21
CA GLU A 251 13.90 17.30 -3.08
C GLU A 251 15.42 17.37 -3.29
N THR A 252 16.05 18.48 -2.89
CA THR A 252 17.50 18.70 -2.99
C THR A 252 18.21 18.42 -1.68
N ASP A 253 19.46 17.97 -1.79
CA ASP A 253 20.34 17.80 -0.64
C ASP A 253 20.75 19.19 -0.08
N LEU A 254 20.30 19.50 1.14
CA LEU A 254 20.71 20.69 1.88
C LEU A 254 21.74 20.31 2.95
N ASN A 255 23.02 20.51 2.64
CA ASN A 255 24.10 20.17 3.56
C ASN A 255 24.42 21.34 4.53
N PHE A 256 23.80 21.32 5.71
CA PHE A 256 24.08 22.22 6.82
C PHE A 256 23.80 21.52 8.15
N ILE A 257 24.11 22.16 9.29
CA ILE A 257 23.84 21.63 10.63
C ILE A 257 23.16 22.70 11.49
N PHE A 258 22.06 22.36 12.17
CA PHE A 258 21.50 23.23 13.19
C PHE A 258 22.45 23.32 14.39
N ASN A 259 22.81 24.54 14.78
CA ASN A 259 23.74 24.78 15.91
C ASN A 259 23.03 24.96 17.25
N PHE A 260 21.82 24.42 17.37
CA PHE A 260 21.04 24.32 18.60
C PHE A 260 20.62 22.87 18.81
N SER A 261 20.25 22.52 20.05
CA SER A 261 20.02 21.13 20.44
C SER A 261 18.55 20.78 20.74
N SER A 262 17.65 21.76 20.74
CA SER A 262 16.25 21.57 21.10
C SER A 262 15.32 22.24 20.10
N VAL A 263 14.29 21.51 19.67
CA VAL A 263 13.16 22.04 18.89
C VAL A 263 11.95 22.16 19.81
N PRO A 264 11.46 23.38 20.10
CA PRO A 264 10.35 23.57 21.02
C PRO A 264 9.01 22.99 20.61
N GLY A 265 8.73 22.95 19.32
CA GLY A 265 7.50 22.44 18.74
C GLY A 265 7.68 21.11 18.00
N ASP A 266 6.99 21.01 16.87
CA ASP A 266 7.05 19.90 15.94
C ASP A 266 8.31 19.99 15.06
N LEU A 267 8.96 18.86 14.81
CA LEU A 267 10.06 18.72 13.86
C LEU A 267 9.61 17.84 12.69
N TYR A 268 9.44 18.46 11.52
CA TYR A 268 9.04 17.82 10.28
C TYR A 268 10.16 17.91 9.25
N ILE A 269 10.70 16.78 8.80
CA ILE A 269 11.71 16.73 7.74
C ILE A 269 11.28 15.78 6.64
N SER A 270 11.22 16.28 5.42
CA SER A 270 11.07 15.52 4.18
C SER A 270 12.18 15.94 3.24
N ALA A 271 13.30 15.23 3.27
CA ALA A 271 14.53 15.60 2.55
C ALA A 271 15.37 14.37 2.19
N PRO A 272 16.26 14.45 1.17
CA PRO A 272 17.14 13.32 0.79
C PRO A 272 18.12 12.88 1.89
N ASN A 273 18.41 13.76 2.84
CA ASN A 273 19.15 13.43 4.06
C ASN A 273 18.67 14.28 5.25
N ILE A 274 19.07 13.87 6.45
CA ILE A 274 18.71 14.51 7.72
C ILE A 274 19.93 14.99 8.53
N ASN A 275 21.08 15.20 7.89
CA ASN A 275 22.33 15.53 8.58
C ASN A 275 22.23 16.83 9.40
N MET A 276 21.32 17.73 9.00
CA MET A 276 21.04 18.95 9.72
C MET A 276 20.55 18.74 11.16
N LEU A 277 20.05 17.54 11.48
CA LEU A 277 19.54 17.18 12.80
C LEU A 277 20.60 16.64 13.76
N SER A 278 21.86 16.49 13.33
CA SER A 278 22.92 15.82 14.10
C SER A 278 23.16 16.37 15.52
N ASN A 279 22.83 17.64 15.78
CA ASN A 279 22.94 18.24 17.12
C ASN A 279 21.64 18.20 17.94
N ILE A 280 20.51 17.78 17.36
CA ILE A 280 19.21 17.79 18.01
C ILE A 280 19.12 16.65 19.02
N THR A 281 18.87 17.01 20.26
CA THR A 281 18.75 16.11 21.42
C THR A 281 17.32 15.97 21.93
N SER A 282 16.45 16.95 21.62
CA SER A 282 15.05 16.94 22.07
C SER A 282 14.12 17.65 21.09
N VAL A 283 12.93 17.07 20.94
CA VAL A 283 11.76 17.71 20.33
C VAL A 283 10.72 17.97 21.41
N GLY A 284 9.96 19.05 21.28
CA GLY A 284 8.94 19.41 22.26
C GLY A 284 7.61 18.71 22.04
N ARG A 285 7.33 18.28 20.80
CA ARG A 285 6.07 17.68 20.39
C ARG A 285 6.31 16.47 19.47
N ASN A 286 6.00 16.57 18.17
CA ASN A 286 6.12 15.47 17.21
C ASN A 286 7.50 15.43 16.55
N LEU A 287 7.96 14.23 16.19
CA LEU A 287 9.10 13.99 15.31
C LEU A 287 8.61 13.25 14.08
N ASP A 288 8.68 13.90 12.92
CA ASP A 288 8.13 13.39 11.68
C ASP A 288 9.19 13.42 10.57
N ILE A 289 9.61 12.24 10.12
CA ILE A 289 10.66 12.06 9.11
C ILE A 289 10.08 11.31 7.91
N ASN A 290 9.93 12.00 6.78
CA ASN A 290 9.20 11.53 5.60
C ASN A 290 10.03 11.59 4.32
N GLY A 291 9.47 11.04 3.24
CA GLY A 291 10.00 11.22 1.88
C GLY A 291 11.38 10.59 1.65
N LEU A 292 11.80 9.65 2.50
CA LEU A 292 13.14 9.05 2.47
C LEU A 292 13.27 7.99 1.36
N THR A 293 13.29 8.45 0.12
CA THR A 293 13.34 7.58 -1.08
C THR A 293 14.74 7.07 -1.41
N THR A 294 15.79 7.69 -0.86
CA THR A 294 17.21 7.33 -1.09
C THR A 294 17.97 7.04 0.20
N MET A 295 17.47 7.53 1.35
CA MET A 295 18.15 7.42 2.64
C MET A 295 17.98 6.02 3.25
N THR A 296 19.08 5.47 3.77
CA THR A 296 19.13 4.06 4.21
C THR A 296 19.16 3.87 5.73
N ASN A 297 19.41 4.94 6.50
CA ASN A 297 19.52 4.95 7.96
C ASN A 297 18.99 6.27 8.56
N LEU A 298 18.93 6.34 9.90
CA LEU A 298 18.47 7.51 10.66
C LEU A 298 19.53 8.03 11.65
N ASP A 299 20.83 7.82 11.38
CA ASP A 299 21.90 8.01 12.38
C ASP A 299 21.99 9.43 12.97
N ALA A 300 21.54 10.44 12.21
CA ALA A 300 21.47 11.83 12.70
C ALA A 300 20.48 12.03 13.86
N LEU A 301 19.58 11.08 14.11
CA LEU A 301 18.62 11.11 15.22
C LEU A 301 19.17 10.50 16.52
N SER A 302 20.40 9.96 16.50
CA SER A 302 21.00 9.23 17.62
C SER A 302 21.08 10.00 18.94
N ASN A 303 20.95 11.32 18.92
CA ASN A 303 20.98 12.13 20.13
C ASN A 303 19.60 12.32 20.80
N ILE A 304 18.52 11.91 20.15
CA ILE A 304 17.15 12.06 20.67
C ILE A 304 16.83 10.91 21.63
N THR A 305 16.37 11.23 22.85
CA THR A 305 16.11 10.24 23.91
C THR A 305 14.63 10.04 24.24
N THR A 306 13.78 11.00 23.88
CA THR A 306 12.33 10.96 24.09
C THR A 306 11.60 11.73 23.01
N VAL A 307 10.41 11.26 22.63
CA VAL A 307 9.47 11.99 21.77
C VAL A 307 8.19 12.24 22.57
N PRO A 308 7.87 13.49 22.97
CA PRO A 308 6.73 13.76 23.84
C PRO A 308 5.36 13.40 23.23
N GLU A 309 5.21 13.56 21.92
CA GLU A 309 3.98 13.20 21.19
C GLU A 309 4.27 12.06 20.21
N ASN A 310 3.99 12.20 18.92
CA ASN A 310 4.09 11.13 17.95
C ASN A 310 5.48 11.07 17.30
N LEU A 311 5.94 9.84 17.04
CA LEU A 311 7.05 9.55 16.14
C LEU A 311 6.50 8.94 14.85
N TRP A 312 6.71 9.63 13.73
CA TRP A 312 6.32 9.16 12.41
C TRP A 312 7.54 9.05 11.50
N ILE A 313 7.67 7.90 10.84
CA ILE A 313 8.76 7.61 9.90
C ILE A 313 8.16 7.02 8.62
N GLN A 314 8.45 7.67 7.50
CA GLN A 314 8.15 7.18 6.15
C GLN A 314 9.39 7.15 5.26
N GLY A 315 9.75 5.97 4.76
CA GLY A 315 10.98 5.82 3.98
C GLY A 315 11.14 4.47 3.30
N THR A 316 10.94 4.44 1.99
CA THR A 316 10.98 3.19 1.20
C THR A 316 12.39 2.62 1.04
N ALA A 317 13.43 3.43 1.20
CA ALA A 317 14.84 3.00 1.12
C ALA A 317 15.49 2.72 2.48
N LEU A 318 14.79 2.98 3.59
CA LEU A 318 15.32 2.74 4.94
C LEU A 318 15.57 1.25 5.16
N THR A 319 16.83 0.90 5.45
CA THR A 319 17.22 -0.50 5.74
C THR A 319 17.32 -0.78 7.23
N ASN A 320 17.57 0.27 8.03
CA ASN A 320 17.63 0.20 9.47
C ASN A 320 17.20 1.55 10.09
N ILE A 321 16.89 1.51 11.38
CA ILE A 321 16.48 2.67 12.19
C ILE A 321 17.37 2.83 13.44
N ASN A 322 18.65 2.44 13.35
CA ASN A 322 19.56 2.37 14.51
C ASN A 322 19.78 3.71 15.21
N GLY A 323 19.63 4.82 14.49
CA GLY A 323 19.61 6.16 15.07
C GLY A 323 18.50 6.41 16.09
N LEU A 324 17.51 5.52 16.24
CA LEU A 324 16.46 5.64 17.26
C LEU A 324 16.81 4.93 18.58
N SER A 325 17.97 4.28 18.67
CA SER A 325 18.33 3.37 19.78
C SER A 325 18.34 4.00 21.17
N ASN A 326 18.47 5.32 21.25
CA ASN A 326 18.44 6.08 22.51
C ASN A 326 17.03 6.51 22.93
N ILE A 327 16.01 6.33 22.07
CA ILE A 327 14.62 6.68 22.40
C ILE A 327 14.06 5.67 23.40
N SER A 328 13.80 6.14 24.61
CA SER A 328 13.29 5.31 25.71
C SER A 328 11.76 5.37 25.86
N SER A 329 11.15 6.48 25.43
CA SER A 329 9.70 6.70 25.53
C SER A 329 9.16 7.57 24.39
N ILE A 330 8.00 7.19 23.89
CA ILE A 330 7.18 7.98 22.96
C ILE A 330 5.82 8.23 23.64
N GLY A 331 5.43 9.49 23.83
CA GLY A 331 4.19 9.82 24.57
C GLY A 331 2.90 9.66 23.75
N GLY A 332 3.01 9.68 22.42
CA GLY A 332 1.93 9.46 21.46
C GLY A 332 2.10 8.17 20.67
N ASN A 333 1.76 8.20 19.39
CA ASN A 333 1.81 7.06 18.47
C ASN A 333 3.23 6.86 17.92
N LEU A 334 3.59 5.61 17.64
CA LEU A 334 4.75 5.24 16.83
C LEU A 334 4.23 4.72 15.50
N ILE A 335 4.57 5.40 14.41
CA ILE A 335 4.06 5.11 13.07
C ILE A 335 5.23 4.88 12.14
N LEU A 336 5.38 3.64 11.68
CA LEU A 336 6.28 3.25 10.61
C LEU A 336 5.44 2.99 9.35
N TRP A 337 5.52 3.91 8.39
CA TRP A 337 4.72 3.89 7.16
C TRP A 337 5.61 3.67 5.94
N GLU A 338 5.25 2.78 5.02
CA GLU A 338 6.01 2.56 3.77
C GLU A 338 7.54 2.42 3.97
N THR A 339 7.92 1.72 5.04
CA THR A 339 9.29 1.29 5.38
C THR A 339 9.61 -0.07 4.78
N SER A 340 9.32 -0.26 3.49
CA SER A 340 9.39 -1.57 2.82
C SER A 340 10.78 -2.23 2.84
N SER A 341 11.86 -1.45 2.84
CA SER A 341 13.24 -1.94 2.88
C SER A 341 13.77 -2.27 4.29
N LEU A 342 13.00 -1.95 5.34
CA LEU A 342 13.44 -2.11 6.71
C LEU A 342 13.58 -3.58 7.07
N LEU A 343 14.73 -4.00 7.62
CA LEU A 343 15.00 -5.41 7.89
C LEU A 343 14.45 -5.87 9.26
N ASN A 344 14.62 -5.03 10.27
CA ASN A 344 14.25 -5.29 11.66
C ASN A 344 13.96 -3.99 12.42
N LEU A 345 13.62 -4.11 13.70
CA LEU A 345 13.34 -2.98 14.60
C LEU A 345 14.43 -2.77 15.66
N ASP A 346 15.66 -3.27 15.49
CA ASP A 346 16.70 -3.25 16.54
C ASP A 346 17.00 -1.84 17.08
N GLY A 347 16.85 -0.83 16.23
CA GLY A 347 16.93 0.58 16.61
C GLY A 347 15.87 1.05 17.60
N LEU A 348 14.85 0.24 17.91
CA LEU A 348 13.84 0.51 18.94
C LEU A 348 14.09 -0.27 20.24
N SER A 349 15.22 -0.97 20.37
CA SER A 349 15.56 -1.76 21.56
C SER A 349 15.62 -0.95 22.87
N GLY A 350 15.79 0.36 22.81
CA GLY A 350 15.69 1.26 23.97
C GLY A 350 14.26 1.58 24.40
N LEU A 351 13.25 1.37 23.54
CA LEU A 351 11.88 1.82 23.75
C LEU A 351 11.16 0.97 24.80
N THR A 352 10.72 1.61 25.89
CA THR A 352 10.06 0.94 27.01
C THR A 352 8.57 1.28 27.13
N THR A 353 8.17 2.48 26.71
CA THR A 353 6.78 2.95 26.82
C THR A 353 6.33 3.70 25.58
N LEU A 354 5.15 3.35 25.09
CA LEU A 354 4.43 4.03 24.03
C LEU A 354 3.06 4.49 24.56
N GLY A 355 2.84 5.79 24.66
CA GLY A 355 1.59 6.33 25.23
C GLY A 355 0.38 6.24 24.29
N GLY A 356 0.61 6.08 22.99
CA GLY A 356 -0.39 5.88 21.95
C GLY A 356 -0.30 4.50 21.29
N ALA A 357 -0.72 4.41 20.03
CA ALA A 357 -0.71 3.16 19.26
C ALA A 357 0.63 2.88 18.58
N LEU A 358 0.93 1.59 18.41
CA LEU A 358 1.98 1.09 17.53
C LEU A 358 1.38 0.80 16.15
N ILE A 359 1.87 1.48 15.10
CA ILE A 359 1.43 1.27 13.73
C ILE A 359 2.64 0.96 12.87
N ILE A 360 2.64 -0.22 12.24
CA ILE A 360 3.62 -0.65 11.25
C ILE A 360 2.83 -1.06 10.01
N ASN A 361 2.82 -0.22 8.98
CA ASN A 361 2.03 -0.47 7.79
C ASN A 361 2.81 -0.17 6.51
N ASN A 362 3.00 -1.21 5.70
CA ASN A 362 3.65 -1.15 4.40
C ASN A 362 2.65 -1.31 3.25
N GLN A 363 1.47 -0.68 3.37
CA GLN A 363 0.44 -0.70 2.35
C GLN A 363 1.00 -0.20 1.01
N LYS A 364 0.79 -0.98 -0.05
CA LYS A 364 1.19 -0.59 -1.41
C LYS A 364 0.28 0.55 -1.88
N PRO A 365 0.81 1.70 -2.34
CA PRO A 365 -0.03 2.73 -2.93
C PRO A 365 -0.78 2.14 -4.14
N TYR A 366 -2.09 2.42 -4.22
CA TYR A 366 -3.04 1.84 -5.19
C TYR A 366 -2.65 1.99 -6.68
N GLN A 367 -1.58 2.72 -7.00
CA GLN A 367 -1.16 3.05 -8.36
C GLN A 367 0.06 2.26 -8.88
N TYR A 368 0.78 1.53 -8.03
CA TYR A 368 1.97 0.78 -8.46
C TYR A 368 1.86 -0.70 -8.06
N ALA A 369 1.33 -1.51 -8.97
CA ALA A 369 1.36 -2.98 -8.90
C ALA A 369 2.78 -3.57 -9.12
N SER A 370 3.85 -2.77 -8.93
CA SER A 370 5.20 -3.32 -8.90
C SER A 370 5.38 -4.05 -7.58
N ILE A 371 5.82 -5.30 -7.67
CA ILE A 371 6.05 -6.21 -6.54
C ILE A 371 7.23 -5.68 -5.73
N THR A 372 6.99 -4.69 -4.86
CA THR A 372 7.92 -4.38 -3.79
C THR A 372 7.72 -5.43 -2.70
N THR A 373 8.74 -6.26 -2.49
CA THR A 373 8.80 -7.16 -1.34
C THR A 373 9.12 -6.34 -0.11
N ASN A 374 8.29 -6.44 0.94
CA ASN A 374 8.58 -5.82 2.23
C ASN A 374 9.54 -6.73 3.02
N PHE A 375 10.62 -6.18 3.56
CA PHE A 375 11.74 -6.94 4.11
C PHE A 375 11.71 -7.13 5.63
N LEU A 376 10.81 -6.46 6.35
CA LEU A 376 10.73 -6.54 7.81
C LEU A 376 10.45 -7.97 8.23
N ALA A 377 11.40 -8.61 8.91
CA ALA A 377 11.33 -10.04 9.23
C ALA A 377 10.90 -10.31 10.68
N ASP A 378 11.23 -9.40 11.60
CA ASP A 378 11.02 -9.57 13.03
C ASP A 378 10.67 -8.25 13.75
N LEU A 379 10.16 -8.40 14.98
CA LEU A 379 9.88 -7.31 15.90
C LEU A 379 10.76 -7.36 17.16
N ASP A 380 11.92 -8.00 17.13
CA ASP A 380 12.71 -8.31 18.34
C ASP A 380 13.23 -7.06 19.04
N GLY A 381 13.43 -5.98 18.28
CA GLY A 381 13.73 -4.66 18.83
C GLY A 381 12.63 -4.06 19.72
N LEU A 382 11.43 -4.62 19.77
CA LEU A 382 10.36 -4.20 20.69
C LEU A 382 10.34 -4.99 22.01
N SER A 383 11.30 -5.89 22.24
CA SER A 383 11.33 -6.78 23.42
C SER A 383 11.31 -6.08 24.78
N ASN A 384 11.76 -4.82 24.86
CA ASN A 384 11.75 -4.01 26.08
C ASN A 384 10.46 -3.19 26.28
N LEU A 385 9.50 -3.27 25.35
CA LEU A 385 8.25 -2.51 25.41
C LEU A 385 7.34 -3.07 26.51
N THR A 386 7.05 -2.26 27.52
CA THR A 386 6.23 -2.63 28.68
C THR A 386 4.82 -2.06 28.65
N SER A 387 4.60 -0.98 27.90
CA SER A 387 3.27 -0.38 27.76
C SER A 387 3.03 0.18 26.36
N VAL A 388 1.84 -0.08 25.82
CA VAL A 388 1.30 0.56 24.61
C VAL A 388 -0.09 1.09 24.91
N GLY A 389 -0.38 2.32 24.52
CA GLY A 389 -1.68 2.96 24.70
C GLY A 389 -2.68 2.70 23.58
N ILE A 390 -3.65 3.61 23.45
CA ILE A 390 -4.63 3.63 22.36
C ILE A 390 -4.25 4.78 21.43
N PHE A 391 -4.56 4.66 20.15
CA PHE A 391 -4.31 5.68 19.14
C PHE A 391 -4.68 7.06 19.66
N ASN A 392 -3.67 7.91 19.81
CA ASN A 392 -3.85 9.24 20.34
C ASN A 392 -4.23 10.17 19.17
N THR A 393 -5.46 10.67 19.19
CA THR A 393 -6.03 11.53 18.14
C THR A 393 -5.70 13.00 18.33
N SER A 394 -5.03 13.37 19.43
CA SER A 394 -4.82 14.78 19.83
C SER A 394 -4.04 15.59 18.77
N TYR A 395 -3.34 14.93 17.84
CA TYR A 395 -2.52 15.55 16.81
C TYR A 395 -2.49 14.78 15.48
N ASP A 396 -3.65 14.33 15.00
CA ASP A 396 -3.76 13.72 13.67
C ASP A 396 -3.85 14.77 12.55
N TYR A 397 -2.71 15.33 12.14
CA TYR A 397 -2.64 16.24 10.97
C TYR A 397 -2.68 15.50 9.62
N ARG A 398 -2.65 14.16 9.62
CA ARG A 398 -2.65 13.32 8.41
C ARG A 398 -4.02 12.67 8.12
N GLY A 399 -5.03 12.89 8.97
CA GLY A 399 -6.36 12.30 8.81
C GLY A 399 -6.43 10.79 9.08
N LEU A 400 -5.41 10.25 9.75
CA LEU A 400 -5.30 8.85 10.16
C LEU A 400 -6.29 8.41 11.24
N GLU A 401 -6.86 9.34 12.01
CA GLU A 401 -7.89 9.08 13.02
C GLU A 401 -9.07 8.33 12.39
N SER A 402 -9.47 8.73 11.19
CA SER A 402 -10.56 8.05 10.47
C SER A 402 -10.32 6.56 10.22
N TYR A 403 -9.05 6.14 10.18
CA TYR A 403 -8.64 4.77 9.87
C TYR A 403 -8.19 4.00 11.11
N TYR A 404 -7.45 4.66 12.01
CA TYR A 404 -6.80 4.03 13.17
C TYR A 404 -7.43 4.39 14.51
N ALA A 405 -8.50 5.20 14.55
CA ALA A 405 -9.23 5.44 15.79
C ALA A 405 -9.56 4.11 16.50
N ASN A 406 -9.38 4.12 17.81
CA ASN A 406 -9.56 2.97 18.70
C ASN A 406 -8.61 1.79 18.45
N HIS A 407 -7.57 1.90 17.63
CA HIS A 407 -6.54 0.86 17.55
C HIS A 407 -5.47 1.06 18.61
N THR A 408 -4.88 -0.04 19.06
CA THR A 408 -3.72 -0.05 19.97
C THR A 408 -2.48 -0.57 19.25
N ILE A 409 -2.62 -1.63 18.46
CA ILE A 409 -1.54 -2.18 17.63
C ILE A 409 -2.10 -2.43 16.24
N VAL A 410 -1.42 -1.92 15.22
CA VAL A 410 -1.66 -2.28 13.83
C VAL A 410 -0.36 -2.69 13.17
N ILE A 411 -0.29 -3.93 12.70
CA ILE A 411 0.87 -4.48 12.01
C ILE A 411 0.39 -5.13 10.74
N GLN A 412 0.62 -4.47 9.61
CA GLN A 412 0.01 -4.86 8.35
C GLN A 412 0.92 -4.74 7.15
N ASN A 413 0.66 -5.60 6.17
CA ASN A 413 1.29 -5.58 4.85
C ASN A 413 2.82 -5.80 4.94
N ASN A 414 3.32 -6.63 5.85
CA ASN A 414 4.74 -6.97 5.93
C ASN A 414 5.01 -8.39 5.40
N ASP A 415 5.28 -8.49 4.09
CA ASP A 415 5.43 -9.75 3.33
C ASP A 415 6.53 -10.71 3.84
N ALA A 416 7.47 -10.23 4.66
CA ALA A 416 8.53 -11.03 5.27
C ALA A 416 8.34 -11.30 6.76
N LEU A 417 7.39 -10.65 7.42
CA LEU A 417 7.26 -10.64 8.89
C LEU A 417 6.60 -11.91 9.42
N ASP A 418 7.38 -12.72 10.12
CA ASP A 418 6.89 -13.93 10.80
C ASP A 418 7.37 -14.12 12.24
N ASN A 419 8.29 -13.29 12.72
CA ASN A 419 8.73 -13.28 14.12
C ASN A 419 8.10 -12.11 14.90
N TYR A 420 7.24 -12.44 15.88
CA TYR A 420 6.57 -11.49 16.78
C TYR A 420 7.07 -11.63 18.23
N CYS A 421 8.19 -12.31 18.47
CA CYS A 421 8.66 -12.63 19.81
C CYS A 421 8.89 -11.38 20.67
N GLY A 422 9.39 -10.30 20.07
CA GLY A 422 9.56 -9.00 20.76
C GLY A 422 8.27 -8.42 21.38
N LEU A 423 7.08 -8.86 20.99
CA LEU A 423 5.83 -8.44 21.63
C LEU A 423 5.40 -9.32 22.81
N ASN A 424 6.04 -10.48 23.05
CA ASN A 424 5.58 -11.42 24.09
C ASN A 424 5.59 -10.80 25.50
N SER A 425 6.65 -10.04 25.85
CA SER A 425 6.78 -9.39 27.16
C SER A 425 5.64 -8.40 27.42
N LEU A 426 5.28 -7.61 26.41
CA LEU A 426 4.17 -6.66 26.43
C LEU A 426 2.84 -7.34 26.75
N PHE A 427 2.55 -8.49 26.14
CA PHE A 427 1.27 -9.19 26.33
C PHE A 427 1.23 -10.10 27.56
N SER A 428 2.37 -10.65 27.97
CA SER A 428 2.45 -11.55 29.13
C SER A 428 2.53 -10.82 30.47
N SER A 429 3.10 -9.62 30.49
CA SER A 429 3.37 -8.87 31.73
C SER A 429 3.23 -7.35 31.63
N GLY A 430 3.08 -6.80 30.42
CA GLY A 430 2.95 -5.37 30.17
C GLY A 430 1.51 -4.86 30.22
N THR A 431 1.33 -3.61 29.77
CA THR A 431 0.02 -2.96 29.64
C THR A 431 -0.28 -2.68 28.16
N VAL A 432 -1.35 -3.28 27.66
CA VAL A 432 -1.85 -3.04 26.30
C VAL A 432 -3.15 -2.24 26.40
N GLY A 433 -3.23 -1.12 25.67
CA GLY A 433 -4.41 -0.27 25.61
C GLY A 433 -5.66 -1.05 25.18
N SER A 434 -6.84 -0.58 25.60
CA SER A 434 -8.11 -1.27 25.33
C SER A 434 -8.60 -1.14 23.88
N GLY A 435 -7.74 -0.69 22.97
CA GLY A 435 -8.04 -0.58 21.56
C GLY A 435 -7.95 -1.92 20.83
N THR A 436 -8.40 -1.91 19.58
CA THR A 436 -8.31 -3.06 18.68
C THR A 436 -6.86 -3.37 18.33
N ILE A 437 -6.55 -4.66 18.24
CA ILE A 437 -5.27 -5.18 17.74
C ILE A 437 -5.53 -5.79 16.37
N SER A 438 -4.85 -5.26 15.36
CA SER A 438 -5.05 -5.63 13.96
C SER A 438 -3.74 -6.10 13.34
N ILE A 439 -3.64 -7.41 13.12
CA ILE A 439 -2.48 -8.06 12.50
C ILE A 439 -2.97 -8.81 11.25
N SER A 440 -2.62 -8.31 10.07
CA SER A 440 -3.10 -8.87 8.80
C SER A 440 -2.14 -8.60 7.64
N ASN A 441 -2.23 -9.40 6.58
CA ASN A 441 -1.38 -9.27 5.39
C ASN A 441 0.14 -9.31 5.67
N ASN A 442 0.56 -10.00 6.73
CA ASN A 442 1.97 -10.31 6.98
C ASN A 442 2.27 -11.76 6.57
N LEU A 443 3.55 -12.15 6.54
CA LEU A 443 3.95 -13.54 6.23
C LEU A 443 3.32 -14.55 7.21
N TYR A 444 3.25 -14.18 8.49
CA TYR A 444 2.46 -14.86 9.51
C TYR A 444 1.66 -13.83 10.32
N ASN A 445 0.40 -14.16 10.61
CA ASN A 445 -0.55 -13.28 11.30
C ASN A 445 -1.04 -13.99 12.58
N PRO A 446 -0.34 -13.84 13.71
CA PRO A 446 -0.72 -14.48 14.96
C PRO A 446 -2.05 -13.96 15.51
N ILE A 447 -2.75 -14.80 16.25
CA ILE A 447 -3.78 -14.33 17.19
C ILE A 447 -3.15 -13.85 18.49
N VAL A 448 -3.84 -12.99 19.24
CA VAL A 448 -3.35 -12.44 20.52
C VAL A 448 -2.91 -13.53 21.51
N GLN A 449 -3.60 -14.68 21.53
CA GLN A 449 -3.24 -15.79 22.40
C GLN A 449 -1.84 -16.32 22.11
N GLU A 450 -1.46 -16.46 20.83
CA GLU A 450 -0.13 -16.95 20.43
C GLU A 450 0.98 -15.97 20.82
N ILE A 451 0.66 -14.66 20.87
CA ILE A 451 1.59 -13.63 21.33
C ILE A 451 1.75 -13.72 22.84
N SER A 452 0.66 -13.85 23.59
CA SER A 452 0.67 -13.82 25.06
C SER A 452 1.28 -15.07 25.69
N ASP A 453 1.05 -16.25 25.14
CA ASP A 453 1.64 -17.51 25.62
C ASP A 453 3.04 -17.80 25.05
N GLY A 454 3.49 -16.98 24.09
CA GLY A 454 4.84 -17.03 23.54
C GLY A 454 5.06 -18.07 22.46
N THR A 455 4.01 -18.69 21.90
CA THR A 455 4.18 -19.56 20.72
C THR A 455 4.75 -18.80 19.52
N VAL A 456 4.58 -17.47 19.46
CA VAL A 456 5.25 -16.62 18.46
C VAL A 456 6.77 -16.62 18.52
N CYS A 457 7.37 -17.02 19.65
CA CYS A 457 8.82 -17.12 19.82
C CYS A 457 9.41 -18.46 19.34
N LEU A 458 8.56 -19.40 18.93
CA LEU A 458 9.02 -20.70 18.46
C LEU A 458 9.53 -20.61 17.02
N PRO A 459 10.57 -21.38 16.65
CA PRO A 459 11.17 -21.30 15.32
C PRO A 459 10.19 -21.73 14.23
N ARG A 460 10.04 -20.87 13.23
CA ARG A 460 9.25 -21.11 12.03
C ARG A 460 10.15 -21.25 10.81
N THR A 461 9.64 -21.95 9.80
CA THR A 461 10.29 -22.09 8.51
C THR A 461 9.42 -21.50 7.42
N ARG A 462 10.05 -20.67 6.57
CA ARG A 462 9.44 -20.12 5.37
C ARG A 462 9.26 -21.21 4.31
N VAL A 463 8.02 -21.47 3.93
CA VAL A 463 7.65 -22.44 2.89
C VAL A 463 7.08 -21.70 1.69
N THR A 464 7.52 -22.07 0.49
CA THR A 464 6.95 -21.55 -0.76
C THR A 464 6.20 -22.66 -1.48
N VAL A 465 4.90 -22.47 -1.72
CA VAL A 465 4.08 -23.37 -2.53
C VAL A 465 3.87 -22.73 -3.89
N THR A 466 4.34 -23.35 -4.95
CA THR A 466 4.33 -22.77 -6.31
C THR A 466 3.84 -23.77 -7.34
N THR A 467 3.58 -23.29 -8.55
CA THR A 467 3.21 -24.11 -9.70
C THR A 467 4.19 -23.93 -10.85
N SER A 468 4.27 -24.94 -11.71
CA SER A 468 4.96 -24.87 -13.00
C SER A 468 3.97 -25.35 -14.08
N PRO A 469 3.47 -24.47 -14.98
CA PRO A 469 3.80 -23.04 -15.09
C PRO A 469 3.27 -22.20 -13.90
N PRO A 470 3.83 -21.00 -13.66
CA PRO A 470 3.40 -20.12 -12.58
C PRO A 470 2.00 -19.57 -12.81
N GLY A 471 1.34 -19.13 -11.74
CA GLY A 471 0.01 -18.49 -11.81
C GLY A 471 -1.17 -19.47 -11.80
N LEU A 472 -0.95 -20.73 -11.40
CA LEU A 472 -2.01 -21.73 -11.23
C LEU A 472 -2.41 -21.86 -9.75
N ASP A 473 -3.62 -22.35 -9.51
CA ASP A 473 -4.16 -22.49 -8.16
C ASP A 473 -3.52 -23.64 -7.36
N VAL A 474 -3.20 -23.37 -6.10
CA VAL A 474 -2.79 -24.34 -5.08
C VAL A 474 -3.65 -24.13 -3.84
N ILE A 475 -3.98 -25.21 -3.14
CA ILE A 475 -4.76 -25.15 -1.91
C ILE A 475 -3.90 -25.62 -0.74
N VAL A 476 -3.86 -24.81 0.31
CA VAL A 476 -3.12 -25.07 1.54
C VAL A 476 -4.09 -24.95 2.70
N GLU A 477 -4.22 -26.00 3.51
CA GLU A 477 -5.22 -26.05 4.61
C GLU A 477 -6.65 -25.71 4.16
N GLY A 478 -7.04 -26.16 2.96
CA GLY A 478 -8.35 -25.89 2.39
C GLY A 478 -8.56 -24.46 1.87
N GLN A 479 -7.55 -23.58 1.92
CA GLN A 479 -7.59 -22.25 1.33
C GLN A 479 -6.89 -22.20 -0.02
N THR A 480 -7.54 -21.65 -1.05
CA THR A 480 -6.99 -21.50 -2.40
C THR A 480 -6.09 -20.27 -2.51
N TYR A 481 -4.94 -20.44 -3.15
CA TYR A 481 -3.96 -19.40 -3.47
C TYR A 481 -3.49 -19.57 -4.91
N VAL A 482 -3.13 -18.46 -5.55
CA VAL A 482 -2.41 -18.49 -6.84
C VAL A 482 -0.91 -18.63 -6.56
N GLY A 483 -0.26 -19.63 -7.16
CA GLY A 483 1.18 -19.87 -6.99
C GLY A 483 2.04 -18.81 -7.70
N PRO A 484 3.16 -18.34 -7.11
CA PRO A 484 3.75 -18.78 -5.84
C PRO A 484 3.13 -18.11 -4.60
N LYS A 485 2.83 -18.91 -3.57
CA LYS A 485 2.42 -18.46 -2.23
C LYS A 485 3.51 -18.74 -1.21
N LYS A 486 3.96 -17.70 -0.50
CA LYS A 486 4.87 -17.82 0.67
C LYS A 486 4.05 -17.95 1.95
N LEU A 487 4.52 -18.83 2.84
CA LEU A 487 3.92 -19.17 4.14
C LEU A 487 5.03 -19.28 5.19
N SER A 488 4.69 -19.13 6.46
CA SER A 488 5.59 -19.41 7.58
C SER A 488 4.91 -20.36 8.56
N TRP A 489 5.50 -21.54 8.71
CA TRP A 489 4.94 -22.64 9.51
C TRP A 489 5.85 -22.96 10.68
N LEU A 490 5.25 -23.40 11.79
CA LEU A 490 6.00 -23.87 12.95
C LEU A 490 6.79 -25.14 12.59
N ASN A 491 8.05 -25.23 13.02
CA ASN A 491 8.87 -26.38 12.70
C ASN A 491 8.26 -27.69 13.26
N GLY A 492 8.19 -28.73 12.42
CA GLY A 492 7.66 -30.04 12.80
C GLY A 492 6.14 -30.19 12.78
N THR A 493 5.36 -29.15 12.46
CA THR A 493 3.90 -29.29 12.27
C THR A 493 3.57 -29.94 10.93
N SER A 494 2.42 -30.62 10.85
CA SER A 494 1.94 -31.23 9.60
C SER A 494 0.97 -30.29 8.89
N HIS A 495 1.11 -30.18 7.57
CA HIS A 495 0.32 -29.31 6.72
C HIS A 495 -0.24 -30.03 5.50
N SER A 496 -1.47 -29.71 5.11
CA SER A 496 -2.11 -30.28 3.91
C SER A 496 -1.84 -29.43 2.67
N LEU A 497 -1.36 -30.09 1.60
CA LEU A 497 -1.15 -29.52 0.27
C LEU A 497 -2.09 -30.18 -0.73
N PHE A 498 -2.68 -29.35 -1.59
CA PHE A 498 -3.63 -29.79 -2.60
C PHE A 498 -3.47 -28.97 -3.89
N THR A 499 -3.71 -29.59 -5.04
CA THR A 499 -4.03 -28.87 -6.28
C THR A 499 -5.27 -29.46 -6.95
N PRO A 500 -6.11 -28.66 -7.61
CA PRO A 500 -7.05 -29.20 -8.59
C PRO A 500 -6.30 -30.06 -9.61
N TYR A 501 -6.82 -31.26 -9.92
CA TYR A 501 -6.18 -32.14 -10.91
C TYR A 501 -6.14 -31.49 -12.29
N TYR A 502 -7.19 -30.74 -12.64
CA TYR A 502 -7.23 -29.82 -13.77
C TYR A 502 -7.24 -28.39 -13.25
N ASN A 503 -6.34 -27.57 -13.76
CA ASN A 503 -6.13 -26.20 -13.30
C ASN A 503 -6.14 -25.25 -14.49
N ASP A 504 -7.05 -24.29 -14.47
CA ASP A 504 -7.24 -23.35 -15.57
C ASP A 504 -6.47 -22.07 -15.29
N ASN A 505 -5.65 -21.64 -16.25
CA ASN A 505 -5.11 -20.29 -16.21
C ASN A 505 -6.16 -19.34 -16.80
N ASP A 506 -6.81 -18.57 -15.95
CA ASP A 506 -7.90 -17.66 -16.32
C ASP A 506 -7.46 -16.56 -17.30
N THR A 507 -6.16 -16.19 -17.28
CA THR A 507 -5.60 -15.17 -18.21
C THR A 507 -5.30 -15.71 -19.60
N SER A 508 -4.87 -16.97 -19.72
CA SER A 508 -4.51 -17.59 -21.00
C SER A 508 -5.53 -18.60 -21.52
N ARG A 509 -6.64 -18.82 -20.78
CA ARG A 509 -7.73 -19.77 -21.10
C ARG A 509 -7.20 -21.16 -21.48
N THR A 510 -6.17 -21.57 -20.78
CA THR A 510 -5.42 -22.79 -21.01
C THR A 510 -5.54 -23.69 -19.79
N THR A 511 -6.01 -24.91 -20.00
CA THR A 511 -6.13 -25.93 -18.94
C THR A 511 -4.83 -26.70 -18.82
N TYR A 512 -4.45 -27.02 -17.58
CA TYR A 512 -3.27 -27.81 -17.26
C TYR A 512 -3.66 -29.02 -16.41
N SER A 513 -3.02 -30.18 -16.65
CA SER A 513 -3.21 -31.38 -15.83
C SER A 513 -2.03 -31.61 -14.90
N PHE A 514 -2.33 -31.90 -13.64
CA PHE A 514 -1.33 -32.17 -12.60
C PHE A 514 -0.44 -33.37 -12.98
N GLN A 515 0.86 -33.25 -12.72
CA GLN A 515 1.85 -34.31 -13.00
C GLN A 515 2.42 -34.87 -11.70
N ASN A 516 3.02 -34.01 -10.88
CA ASN A 516 3.65 -34.39 -9.61
C ASN A 516 3.95 -33.13 -8.79
N TRP A 517 4.09 -33.32 -7.48
CA TRP A 517 4.78 -32.36 -6.63
C TRP A 517 6.28 -32.64 -6.60
N SER A 518 7.09 -31.60 -6.38
CA SER A 518 8.55 -31.70 -6.28
C SER A 518 9.06 -32.60 -5.16
N ASP A 519 8.23 -32.88 -4.14
CA ASP A 519 8.52 -33.80 -3.04
C ASP A 519 8.00 -35.23 -3.29
N GLY A 520 7.38 -35.48 -4.44
CA GLY A 520 6.81 -36.78 -4.82
C GLY A 520 5.40 -37.04 -4.26
N GLY A 521 4.78 -36.06 -3.60
CA GLY A 521 3.40 -36.16 -3.12
C GLY A 521 2.35 -36.28 -4.24
N GLY A 522 1.22 -36.93 -3.92
CA GLY A 522 0.04 -36.94 -4.78
C GLY A 522 -0.65 -35.57 -4.86
N TRP A 523 -1.65 -35.42 -5.72
CA TRP A 523 -2.38 -34.15 -5.90
C TRP A 523 -2.99 -33.60 -4.60
N TYR A 524 -3.29 -34.50 -3.64
CA TYR A 524 -3.53 -34.20 -2.23
C TYR A 524 -2.59 -35.02 -1.34
N HIS A 525 -1.87 -34.36 -0.44
CA HIS A 525 -1.03 -35.04 0.56
C HIS A 525 -0.71 -34.11 1.75
N SER A 526 -0.03 -34.64 2.76
CA SER A 526 0.47 -33.85 3.88
C SER A 526 2.00 -33.81 3.89
N VAL A 527 2.55 -32.66 4.24
CA VAL A 527 3.98 -32.42 4.45
C VAL A 527 4.23 -32.11 5.92
N THR A 528 5.44 -32.37 6.40
CA THR A 528 5.88 -31.89 7.72
C THR A 528 6.79 -30.69 7.52
N THR A 529 6.57 -29.61 8.26
CA THR A 529 7.38 -28.39 8.14
C THR A 529 8.85 -28.72 8.37
N PRO A 530 9.73 -28.52 7.37
CA PRO A 530 11.14 -28.81 7.47
C PRO A 530 11.85 -27.78 8.36
N ALA A 531 13.10 -28.05 8.74
CA ALA A 531 13.91 -27.12 9.53
C ALA A 531 14.56 -25.99 8.69
N MET A 532 14.50 -26.09 7.36
CA MET A 532 15.12 -25.15 6.42
C MET A 532 14.10 -24.67 5.39
N PRO A 533 14.19 -23.43 4.90
CA PRO A 533 13.28 -22.92 3.88
C PRO A 533 13.16 -23.85 2.68
N THR A 534 11.93 -24.21 2.33
CA THR A 534 11.65 -25.25 1.34
C THR A 534 10.58 -24.78 0.35
N THR A 535 10.75 -25.18 -0.91
CA THR A 535 9.78 -24.91 -1.98
C THR A 535 9.11 -26.22 -2.41
N TYR A 536 7.78 -26.25 -2.35
CA TYR A 536 6.94 -27.30 -2.94
C TYR A 536 6.39 -26.79 -4.26
N ALA A 537 6.77 -27.42 -5.37
CA ALA A 537 6.31 -27.06 -6.71
C ALA A 537 5.36 -28.12 -7.27
N ALA A 538 4.13 -27.75 -7.58
CA ALA A 538 3.20 -28.58 -8.34
C ALA A 538 3.48 -28.40 -9.84
N ASN A 539 3.93 -29.47 -10.48
CA ASN A 539 4.21 -29.48 -11.90
C ASN A 539 2.96 -29.88 -12.67
N PHE A 540 2.63 -29.13 -13.70
CA PHE A 540 1.53 -29.41 -14.60
C PHE A 540 2.03 -29.50 -16.04
N SER A 541 1.26 -30.22 -16.86
CA SER A 541 1.45 -30.25 -18.31
C SER A 541 0.26 -29.62 -19.00
N LEU A 542 0.49 -29.05 -20.19
CA LEU A 542 -0.57 -28.49 -21.01
C LEU A 542 -1.61 -29.57 -21.31
N TYR A 543 -2.86 -29.35 -20.89
CA TYR A 543 -3.95 -30.24 -21.24
C TYR A 543 -4.31 -30.00 -22.71
N GLN A 544 -4.12 -31.03 -23.54
CA GLN A 544 -4.50 -31.01 -24.95
C GLN A 544 -5.85 -31.72 -25.10
N PRO A 545 -6.97 -30.99 -25.23
CA PRO A 545 -8.26 -31.63 -25.47
C PRO A 545 -8.25 -32.33 -26.83
N VAL A 546 -8.87 -33.52 -26.89
CA VAL A 546 -9.08 -34.23 -28.15
C VAL A 546 -10.19 -33.50 -28.91
N GLY A 547 -9.86 -32.88 -30.06
CA GLY A 547 -10.82 -32.12 -30.86
C GLY A 547 -11.88 -33.02 -31.50
N VAL A 548 -13.15 -32.59 -31.43
CA VAL A 548 -14.29 -33.25 -32.08
C VAL A 548 -14.95 -32.28 -33.05
N ASP A 549 -14.85 -32.52 -34.36
CA ASP A 549 -15.63 -31.82 -35.38
C ASP A 549 -17.13 -32.15 -35.22
N ILE A 550 -17.98 -31.14 -35.08
CA ILE A 550 -19.46 -31.30 -35.10
C ILE A 550 -20.03 -30.71 -36.38
N SER A 551 -20.94 -31.43 -37.03
CA SER A 551 -21.67 -30.91 -38.19
C SER A 551 -23.17 -31.17 -38.10
N ILE A 552 -23.97 -30.20 -38.55
CA ILE A 552 -25.42 -30.35 -38.73
C ILE A 552 -25.71 -30.56 -40.21
N GLN A 553 -26.39 -31.65 -40.56
CA GLN A 553 -26.71 -32.00 -41.94
C GLN A 553 -28.18 -32.42 -42.09
N ASN A 554 -28.61 -32.79 -43.30
CA ASN A 554 -29.97 -33.27 -43.61
C ASN A 554 -31.10 -32.37 -43.06
N LYS A 555 -30.95 -31.06 -43.26
CA LYS A 555 -31.87 -30.05 -42.73
C LYS A 555 -33.15 -30.00 -43.56
N ARG A 556 -34.31 -29.89 -42.92
CA ARG A 556 -35.61 -29.78 -43.61
C ARG A 556 -36.61 -28.96 -42.80
N LEU A 557 -37.31 -28.04 -43.45
CA LEU A 557 -38.45 -27.32 -42.85
C LEU A 557 -39.76 -27.98 -43.30
N ILE A 558 -40.62 -28.37 -42.37
CA ILE A 558 -41.97 -28.88 -42.65
C ILE A 558 -42.95 -28.08 -41.79
N GLY A 559 -43.80 -27.26 -42.43
CA GLY A 559 -44.64 -26.32 -41.69
C GLY A 559 -43.77 -25.34 -40.87
N ASN A 560 -43.97 -25.31 -39.57
CA ASN A 560 -43.19 -24.53 -38.60
C ASN A 560 -42.11 -25.36 -37.86
N GLU A 561 -41.82 -26.59 -38.31
CA GLU A 561 -40.85 -27.48 -37.67
C GLU A 561 -39.57 -27.63 -38.51
N LEU A 562 -38.43 -27.31 -37.90
CA LEU A 562 -37.11 -27.43 -38.50
C LEU A 562 -36.42 -28.73 -38.06
N PHE A 563 -36.28 -29.68 -38.97
CA PHE A 563 -35.56 -30.94 -38.79
C PHE A 563 -34.09 -30.83 -39.18
N PHE A 564 -33.21 -31.56 -38.49
CA PHE A 564 -31.79 -31.67 -38.83
C PHE A 564 -31.14 -32.89 -38.15
N ASP A 565 -30.01 -33.34 -38.69
CA ASP A 565 -29.19 -34.42 -38.13
C ASP A 565 -27.89 -33.85 -37.56
N ILE A 566 -27.47 -34.34 -36.39
CA ILE A 566 -26.17 -33.98 -35.78
C ILE A 566 -25.16 -35.11 -36.01
N TYR A 567 -23.95 -34.73 -36.39
CA TYR A 567 -22.82 -35.62 -36.62
C TYR A 567 -21.59 -35.16 -35.84
N LEU A 568 -20.81 -36.11 -35.33
CA LEU A 568 -19.58 -35.92 -34.57
C LEU A 568 -18.43 -36.67 -35.24
N LYS A 569 -17.24 -36.08 -35.28
CA LYS A 569 -16.03 -36.67 -35.85
C LYS A 569 -14.86 -36.36 -34.93
N SER A 570 -14.00 -37.34 -34.64
CA SER A 570 -12.75 -37.03 -33.95
C SER A 570 -11.69 -36.54 -34.92
N ASN A 571 -10.89 -35.57 -34.48
CA ASN A 571 -9.88 -34.89 -35.30
C ASN A 571 -8.49 -35.51 -35.18
N SER A 572 -8.24 -36.38 -34.19
CA SER A 572 -6.90 -36.92 -33.94
C SER A 572 -6.84 -38.37 -33.41
N ASN A 573 -7.68 -38.77 -32.45
CA ASN A 573 -7.66 -40.10 -31.81
C ASN A 573 -9.06 -40.55 -31.35
N ALA A 574 -9.22 -41.74 -30.79
CA ALA A 574 -10.50 -42.11 -30.21
C ALA A 574 -10.91 -41.14 -29.07
N CYS A 575 -12.15 -40.65 -29.11
CA CYS A 575 -12.73 -39.68 -28.19
C CYS A 575 -13.87 -40.33 -27.40
N TYR A 576 -13.88 -40.20 -26.07
CA TYR A 576 -14.89 -40.79 -25.18
C TYR A 576 -15.83 -39.70 -24.64
N LEU A 577 -17.12 -39.79 -24.94
CA LEU A 577 -18.08 -38.68 -24.80
C LEU A 577 -18.78 -38.53 -23.43
N GLY A 578 -18.26 -39.17 -22.37
CA GLY A 578 -18.59 -39.00 -20.94
C GLY A 578 -19.91 -38.34 -20.52
N ASP A 579 -19.89 -37.51 -19.46
CA ASP A 579 -21.00 -36.64 -19.03
C ASP A 579 -21.03 -35.33 -19.87
N ALA A 580 -20.92 -35.46 -21.20
CA ALA A 580 -20.77 -34.32 -22.07
C ALA A 580 -22.12 -33.64 -22.33
N ASP A 581 -22.23 -32.35 -21.99
CA ASP A 581 -23.36 -31.51 -22.33
C ASP A 581 -23.12 -30.83 -23.70
N LEU A 582 -23.98 -31.13 -24.69
CA LEU A 582 -23.97 -30.44 -25.99
C LEU A 582 -25.05 -29.35 -26.03
N VAL A 583 -24.66 -28.08 -26.05
CA VAL A 583 -25.60 -26.95 -26.06
C VAL A 583 -25.86 -26.46 -27.48
N LEU A 584 -27.13 -26.48 -27.91
CA LEU A 584 -27.56 -25.95 -29.19
C LEU A 584 -28.17 -24.56 -29.02
N ASP A 585 -27.52 -23.54 -29.58
CA ASP A 585 -28.01 -22.17 -29.58
C ASP A 585 -28.61 -21.78 -30.94
N TYR A 586 -29.66 -20.97 -30.94
CA TYR A 586 -30.38 -20.55 -32.14
C TYR A 586 -31.05 -19.21 -31.92
N ASN A 587 -31.29 -18.47 -33.02
CA ASN A 587 -31.96 -17.17 -32.91
C ASN A 587 -33.43 -17.35 -32.54
N ARG A 588 -33.73 -17.25 -31.24
CA ARG A 588 -35.07 -17.40 -30.65
C ARG A 588 -36.09 -16.42 -31.21
N ALA A 589 -35.68 -15.25 -31.72
CA ALA A 589 -36.60 -14.28 -32.32
C ALA A 589 -37.29 -14.80 -33.60
N LEU A 590 -36.74 -15.85 -34.21
CA LEU A 590 -37.29 -16.51 -35.41
C LEU A 590 -38.24 -17.68 -35.07
N PHE A 591 -38.56 -17.87 -33.79
CA PHE A 591 -39.41 -18.96 -33.31
C PHE A 591 -40.47 -18.46 -32.32
N THR A 592 -41.64 -19.09 -32.31
CA THR A 592 -42.73 -18.86 -31.35
C THR A 592 -42.87 -20.11 -30.49
N ASN A 593 -42.59 -20.00 -29.18
CA ASN A 593 -42.57 -21.13 -28.23
C ASN A 593 -41.80 -22.36 -28.75
N PRO A 594 -40.53 -22.21 -29.13
CA PRO A 594 -39.76 -23.31 -29.69
C PRO A 594 -39.62 -24.47 -28.69
N THR A 595 -39.81 -25.70 -29.16
CA THR A 595 -39.43 -26.93 -28.44
C THR A 595 -38.39 -27.68 -29.26
N LEU A 596 -37.24 -28.02 -28.64
CA LEU A 596 -36.27 -28.93 -29.24
C LEU A 596 -36.68 -30.37 -28.88
N GLU A 597 -36.92 -31.19 -29.89
CA GLU A 597 -37.34 -32.57 -29.73
C GLU A 597 -36.45 -33.48 -30.56
N LYS A 598 -36.20 -34.66 -30.03
CA LYS A 598 -35.60 -35.76 -30.78
C LYS A 598 -36.67 -36.47 -31.60
N VAL A 599 -36.40 -36.75 -32.87
CA VAL A 599 -37.38 -37.33 -33.79
C VAL A 599 -37.19 -38.84 -33.88
N TYR A 600 -38.24 -39.60 -33.54
CA TYR A 600 -38.26 -41.06 -33.63
C TYR A 600 -39.01 -41.48 -34.89
N GLY A 601 -38.34 -42.16 -35.82
CA GLY A 601 -38.97 -42.67 -37.06
C GLY A 601 -39.58 -44.05 -36.88
N ASN A 602 -40.66 -44.37 -37.62
CA ASN A 602 -41.14 -45.75 -37.77
C ASN A 602 -40.13 -46.55 -38.62
N GLY A 603 -39.30 -47.35 -37.96
CA GLY A 603 -38.31 -48.23 -38.60
C GLY A 603 -36.88 -47.69 -38.64
N GLU A 604 -36.64 -46.44 -38.23
CA GLU A 604 -35.27 -45.96 -37.96
C GLU A 604 -34.88 -46.43 -36.55
N SER A 605 -34.04 -47.46 -36.48
CA SER A 605 -33.58 -48.03 -35.21
C SER A 605 -32.64 -47.06 -34.52
N PHE A 606 -33.19 -46.29 -33.56
CA PHE A 606 -32.51 -45.75 -32.37
C PHE A 606 -31.28 -44.84 -32.63
N CYS A 607 -30.84 -44.05 -31.63
CA CYS A 607 -29.62 -43.22 -31.72
C CYS A 607 -28.34 -44.06 -31.70
N THR A 608 -28.15 -44.82 -32.75
CA THR A 608 -26.97 -45.64 -32.87
C THR A 608 -25.83 -44.71 -33.27
N PHE A 609 -24.78 -44.64 -32.45
CA PHE A 609 -23.46 -44.14 -32.85
C PHE A 609 -22.96 -45.06 -33.98
N VAL A 610 -23.50 -44.92 -35.19
CA VAL A 610 -23.11 -45.74 -36.34
C VAL A 610 -22.12 -44.94 -37.17
N PRO A 611 -21.00 -45.55 -37.56
CA PRO A 611 -20.22 -45.07 -38.69
C PRO A 611 -21.12 -44.85 -39.90
N SER A 612 -20.86 -43.82 -40.70
CA SER A 612 -21.72 -43.42 -41.83
C SER A 612 -21.76 -44.42 -43.01
N ILE A 613 -21.14 -45.61 -42.89
CA ILE A 613 -21.16 -46.69 -43.89
C ILE A 613 -21.66 -47.99 -43.24
N GLN A 614 -22.69 -48.61 -43.82
CA GLN A 614 -23.25 -49.87 -43.32
C GLN A 614 -22.29 -51.05 -43.54
N ASN A 615 -22.25 -51.95 -42.54
CA ASN A 615 -21.57 -53.26 -42.49
C ASN A 615 -20.13 -53.32 -41.97
N GLN A 616 -19.82 -52.82 -40.77
CA GLN A 616 -18.81 -53.48 -39.92
C GLN A 616 -19.18 -53.46 -38.43
N THR A 617 -18.80 -54.55 -37.76
CA THR A 617 -19.04 -54.89 -36.36
C THR A 617 -18.20 -54.04 -35.42
N ASN A 618 -18.81 -53.02 -34.81
CA ASN A 618 -18.42 -52.52 -33.48
C ASN A 618 -19.63 -52.08 -32.63
N ASN A 619 -20.83 -52.55 -33.01
CA ASN A 619 -22.10 -51.97 -32.55
C ASN A 619 -22.70 -52.59 -31.28
N ILE A 620 -22.04 -53.47 -30.51
CA ILE A 620 -22.80 -54.26 -29.51
C ILE A 620 -22.59 -53.87 -28.04
N ASN A 621 -21.52 -53.16 -27.65
CA ASN A 621 -21.30 -52.87 -26.21
C ASN A 621 -21.57 -51.40 -25.80
N THR A 622 -21.26 -50.40 -26.62
CA THR A 622 -21.68 -49.00 -26.39
C THR A 622 -23.18 -48.78 -26.62
N GLN A 623 -23.80 -49.66 -27.40
CA GLN A 623 -25.20 -49.58 -27.82
C GLN A 623 -26.20 -50.09 -26.76
N ASN A 624 -25.77 -50.69 -25.65
CA ASN A 624 -26.68 -51.13 -24.59
C ASN A 624 -26.70 -50.17 -23.39
N ASN A 625 -25.61 -49.44 -23.12
CA ASN A 625 -25.51 -48.56 -21.96
C ASN A 625 -25.94 -47.10 -22.22
N TYR A 626 -25.87 -46.62 -23.47
CA TYR A 626 -26.47 -45.32 -23.85
C TYR A 626 -28.01 -45.33 -23.82
N TYR A 627 -28.62 -46.52 -23.80
CA TYR A 627 -30.05 -46.71 -24.07
C TYR A 627 -30.94 -47.03 -22.87
N ASN A 628 -30.38 -47.56 -21.78
CA ASN A 628 -31.20 -47.96 -20.62
C ASN A 628 -31.67 -46.79 -19.75
N TYR A 629 -31.19 -45.56 -20.00
CA TYR A 629 -31.81 -44.35 -19.47
C TYR A 629 -32.61 -43.69 -20.60
N THR A 630 -33.92 -43.90 -20.58
CA THR A 630 -34.89 -43.53 -21.62
C THR A 630 -35.06 -42.02 -21.87
N THR A 631 -34.12 -41.17 -21.45
CA THR A 631 -34.21 -39.73 -21.64
C THR A 631 -32.80 -39.17 -21.87
N THR A 632 -32.45 -38.91 -23.12
CA THR A 632 -31.77 -37.64 -23.39
C THR A 632 -32.73 -36.57 -22.86
N GLU A 633 -32.51 -36.09 -21.64
CA GLU A 633 -33.27 -34.97 -21.10
C GLU A 633 -32.86 -33.75 -21.92
N ILE A 634 -33.64 -33.45 -22.95
CA ILE A 634 -33.57 -32.13 -23.59
C ILE A 634 -34.22 -31.18 -22.60
N ARG A 635 -33.41 -30.53 -21.76
CA ARG A 635 -33.89 -29.51 -20.83
C ARG A 635 -33.91 -28.17 -21.55
N ASP A 636 -35.10 -27.67 -21.79
CA ASP A 636 -35.31 -26.27 -22.17
C ASP A 636 -35.68 -25.50 -20.90
N TRP A 637 -34.69 -24.85 -20.28
CA TRP A 637 -34.90 -24.08 -19.04
C TRP A 637 -35.55 -22.71 -19.26
N GLY A 638 -36.31 -22.55 -20.35
CA GLY A 638 -37.06 -21.35 -20.66
C GLY A 638 -36.18 -20.20 -21.16
N ASN A 639 -35.16 -19.78 -20.40
CA ASN A 639 -34.24 -18.67 -20.71
C ASN A 639 -32.83 -19.11 -21.17
N TYR A 640 -32.51 -20.41 -21.17
CA TYR A 640 -31.18 -20.96 -21.52
C TYR A 640 -31.24 -21.82 -22.79
N SER A 641 -30.17 -21.83 -23.60
CA SER A 641 -30.06 -22.63 -24.83
C SER A 641 -30.23 -24.13 -24.52
N PRO A 642 -31.00 -24.89 -25.33
CA PRO A 642 -31.28 -26.29 -25.03
C PRO A 642 -30.01 -27.14 -25.00
N VAL A 643 -29.93 -28.01 -24.00
CA VAL A 643 -28.79 -28.89 -23.74
C VAL A 643 -29.16 -30.34 -24.07
N ILE A 644 -28.30 -31.02 -24.84
CA ILE A 644 -28.33 -32.46 -25.05
C ILE A 644 -27.26 -33.06 -24.14
N SER A 645 -27.67 -33.63 -23.00
CA SER A 645 -26.76 -34.26 -22.06
C SER A 645 -26.53 -35.73 -22.44
N VAL A 646 -25.25 -36.12 -22.54
CA VAL A 646 -24.83 -37.51 -22.62
C VAL A 646 -24.59 -37.99 -21.19
N ARG A 647 -25.50 -38.77 -20.57
CA ARG A 647 -25.31 -39.17 -19.17
C ARG A 647 -24.20 -40.21 -19.00
N TYR A 648 -23.42 -40.05 -17.93
CA TYR A 648 -22.51 -41.06 -17.39
C TYR A 648 -23.25 -42.34 -16.90
N PRO A 649 -22.65 -43.55 -17.02
CA PRO A 649 -23.22 -44.77 -16.44
C PRO A 649 -23.25 -44.73 -14.89
N LEU A 650 -24.41 -44.93 -14.26
CA LEU A 650 -24.61 -44.81 -12.80
C LEU A 650 -23.88 -45.84 -11.90
N THR A 651 -22.94 -46.63 -12.43
CA THR A 651 -22.23 -47.68 -11.69
C THR A 651 -20.72 -47.42 -11.64
N TYR A 652 -20.11 -47.69 -10.49
CA TYR A 652 -18.69 -47.47 -10.19
C TYR A 652 -17.76 -48.15 -11.23
N LEU A 653 -16.93 -47.38 -11.93
CA LEU A 653 -15.98 -47.88 -12.94
C LEU A 653 -14.66 -48.31 -12.26
N ALA A 654 -14.54 -49.60 -11.94
CA ALA A 654 -13.39 -50.12 -11.18
C ALA A 654 -12.20 -50.55 -12.05
N THR A 655 -12.37 -50.69 -13.38
CA THR A 655 -11.31 -51.16 -14.29
C THR A 655 -11.32 -50.43 -15.65
N GLU A 656 -10.18 -50.44 -16.34
CA GLU A 656 -10.05 -49.90 -17.71
C GLU A 656 -10.99 -50.61 -18.71
N SER A 657 -11.25 -51.89 -18.50
CA SER A 657 -12.21 -52.67 -19.29
C SER A 657 -13.65 -52.20 -19.04
N ASP A 658 -13.99 -51.84 -17.80
CA ASP A 658 -15.31 -51.29 -17.45
C ASP A 658 -15.51 -49.93 -18.12
N PHE A 659 -14.50 -49.05 -18.10
CA PHE A 659 -14.55 -47.76 -18.78
C PHE A 659 -14.72 -47.90 -20.31
N ASN A 660 -13.86 -48.71 -20.95
CA ASN A 660 -13.87 -48.92 -22.40
C ASN A 660 -15.17 -49.55 -22.93
N THR A 661 -15.95 -50.21 -22.06
CA THR A 661 -17.21 -50.87 -22.43
C THR A 661 -18.45 -50.10 -21.99
N GLN A 662 -18.34 -49.15 -21.05
CA GLN A 662 -19.49 -48.41 -20.50
C GLN A 662 -19.60 -46.95 -20.96
N VAL A 663 -18.54 -46.36 -21.55
CA VAL A 663 -18.54 -44.97 -22.05
C VAL A 663 -18.63 -44.91 -23.58
N ALA A 664 -19.44 -43.99 -24.11
CA ALA A 664 -19.57 -43.78 -25.56
C ALA A 664 -18.23 -43.37 -26.19
N LYS A 665 -17.85 -43.99 -27.32
CA LYS A 665 -16.56 -43.79 -28.01
C LYS A 665 -16.75 -43.44 -29.49
N ILE A 666 -16.06 -42.41 -29.94
CA ILE A 666 -15.75 -42.10 -31.34
C ILE A 666 -14.35 -42.65 -31.60
N ASP A 667 -14.09 -43.39 -32.67
CA ASP A 667 -12.72 -43.86 -32.99
C ASP A 667 -12.31 -43.56 -34.44
N ASN A 668 -11.00 -43.59 -34.71
CA ASN A 668 -10.43 -43.28 -36.03
C ASN A 668 -10.68 -44.39 -37.08
N SER A 669 -11.50 -45.41 -36.78
CA SER A 669 -11.71 -46.50 -37.71
C SER A 669 -12.64 -46.11 -38.87
N GLN A 670 -13.56 -45.14 -38.71
CA GLN A 670 -14.21 -44.33 -39.78
C GLN A 670 -14.78 -43.00 -39.27
N ASN A 671 -14.55 -41.92 -40.03
CA ASN A 671 -14.40 -40.55 -39.55
C ASN A 671 -15.68 -39.75 -39.16
N VAL A 672 -16.90 -40.28 -39.11
CA VAL A 672 -18.09 -39.48 -38.71
C VAL A 672 -19.18 -40.37 -38.10
N HIS A 673 -19.62 -40.06 -36.89
CA HIS A 673 -20.74 -40.71 -36.19
C HIS A 673 -21.98 -39.82 -36.18
N ARG A 674 -23.15 -40.38 -36.51
CA ARG A 674 -24.43 -39.66 -36.43
C ARG A 674 -24.99 -39.75 -35.01
N LEU A 675 -25.18 -38.62 -34.34
CA LEU A 675 -25.80 -38.55 -33.01
C LEU A 675 -27.31 -38.79 -33.07
N GLY A 676 -27.99 -38.34 -34.13
CA GLY A 676 -29.43 -38.57 -34.33
C GLY A 676 -30.13 -37.47 -35.13
N ARG A 677 -31.44 -37.63 -35.35
CA ARG A 677 -32.32 -36.60 -35.94
C ARG A 677 -33.07 -35.82 -34.86
N PHE A 678 -33.08 -34.51 -35.00
CA PHE A 678 -33.72 -33.56 -34.11
C PHE A 678 -34.66 -32.64 -34.88
N LYS A 679 -35.63 -32.06 -34.19
CA LYS A 679 -36.49 -30.99 -34.71
C LYS A 679 -36.63 -29.85 -33.70
N ILE A 680 -36.70 -28.61 -34.17
CA ILE A 680 -37.12 -27.44 -33.38
C ILE A 680 -38.45 -26.94 -33.94
N THR A 681 -39.46 -26.82 -33.07
CA THR A 681 -40.81 -26.36 -33.45
C THR A 681 -40.93 -24.83 -33.43
N GLY A 682 -42.02 -24.29 -33.98
CA GLY A 682 -42.38 -22.88 -33.82
C GLY A 682 -41.68 -21.89 -34.76
N PHE A 683 -40.95 -22.34 -35.78
CA PHE A 683 -40.25 -21.45 -36.71
C PHE A 683 -41.23 -20.53 -37.48
N ASN A 684 -41.00 -19.22 -37.44
CA ASN A 684 -41.96 -18.21 -37.95
C ASN A 684 -41.35 -17.20 -38.96
N SER A 685 -40.15 -17.47 -39.50
CA SER A 685 -39.47 -16.56 -40.44
C SER A 685 -39.87 -16.75 -41.90
N SER A 686 -40.21 -15.65 -42.58
CA SER A 686 -40.50 -15.60 -44.02
C SER A 686 -39.24 -15.69 -44.92
N ALA A 687 -38.04 -15.62 -44.34
CA ALA A 687 -36.77 -15.51 -45.07
C ALA A 687 -36.01 -16.83 -45.27
N GLY A 688 -36.59 -17.97 -44.87
CA GLY A 688 -36.02 -19.30 -45.17
C GLY A 688 -34.59 -19.53 -44.64
N SER A 689 -34.14 -18.77 -43.64
CA SER A 689 -32.81 -18.92 -43.05
C SER A 689 -32.72 -18.63 -41.56
N THR A 690 -31.91 -19.42 -40.86
CA THR A 690 -31.51 -19.24 -39.45
C THR A 690 -30.11 -19.82 -39.23
N ASN A 691 -29.41 -19.36 -38.20
CA ASN A 691 -28.11 -19.89 -37.78
C ASN A 691 -28.32 -20.81 -36.56
N LEU A 692 -27.60 -21.92 -36.54
CA LEU A 692 -27.46 -22.77 -35.37
C LEU A 692 -26.03 -22.60 -34.86
N ILE A 693 -25.88 -22.26 -33.59
CA ILE A 693 -24.62 -22.00 -32.91
C ILE A 693 -24.44 -23.10 -31.86
N TRP A 694 -23.20 -23.51 -31.62
CA TRP A 694 -22.86 -24.47 -30.56
C TRP A 694 -21.99 -23.76 -29.52
N SER A 695 -22.16 -24.12 -28.24
CA SER A 695 -21.33 -23.63 -27.12
C SER A 695 -21.08 -24.73 -26.08
N ASP A 696 -19.97 -24.62 -25.34
CA ASP A 696 -19.78 -25.37 -24.09
C ASP A 696 -20.26 -24.53 -22.88
N LEU A 697 -20.32 -25.16 -21.71
CA LEU A 697 -20.79 -24.56 -20.45
C LEU A 697 -19.71 -23.73 -19.72
N VAL A 698 -18.48 -23.63 -20.24
CA VAL A 698 -17.34 -23.05 -19.51
C VAL A 698 -16.68 -21.86 -20.21
N GLY A 699 -17.00 -21.54 -21.47
CA GLY A 699 -16.65 -20.22 -22.00
C GLY A 699 -16.72 -20.09 -23.51
N VAL A 700 -17.68 -19.31 -23.99
CA VAL A 700 -17.84 -18.69 -25.32
C VAL A 700 -16.77 -19.05 -26.38
N TYR A 701 -16.84 -20.27 -26.92
CA TYR A 701 -16.36 -20.59 -28.25
C TYR A 701 -17.57 -20.90 -29.13
N SER A 702 -18.09 -19.87 -29.81
CA SER A 702 -19.19 -20.03 -30.76
C SER A 702 -18.61 -20.33 -32.14
N THR A 703 -18.77 -21.56 -32.63
CA THR A 703 -18.58 -21.80 -34.07
C THR A 703 -19.90 -21.53 -34.80
N TYR A 704 -19.86 -20.63 -35.78
CA TYR A 704 -21.01 -20.27 -36.59
C TYR A 704 -21.30 -21.34 -37.65
N VAL A 705 -22.41 -22.07 -37.54
CA VAL A 705 -22.96 -22.78 -38.70
C VAL A 705 -23.72 -21.76 -39.55
N LYS A 706 -23.04 -21.18 -40.54
CA LYS A 706 -23.60 -20.08 -41.36
C LYS A 706 -24.73 -20.57 -42.27
N SER A 707 -25.88 -19.91 -42.16
CA SER A 707 -27.06 -19.90 -43.04
C SER A 707 -27.65 -21.27 -43.42
N LEU A 708 -28.79 -21.61 -42.84
CA LEU A 708 -29.76 -22.53 -43.46
C LEU A 708 -30.42 -21.79 -44.63
N LEU A 709 -30.44 -22.30 -45.86
CA LEU A 709 -31.25 -21.75 -46.96
C LEU A 709 -32.26 -22.80 -47.37
N PHE A 710 -33.55 -22.58 -47.10
CA PHE A 710 -34.62 -23.49 -47.50
C PHE A 710 -35.13 -23.08 -48.89
N THR A 711 -34.64 -23.73 -49.94
CA THR A 711 -35.30 -23.67 -51.26
C THR A 711 -36.52 -24.59 -51.21
N GLY A 712 -37.72 -24.05 -51.47
CA GLY A 712 -39.02 -24.68 -51.22
C GLY A 712 -39.39 -25.90 -52.07
N ALA A 713 -38.48 -26.85 -52.28
CA ALA A 713 -38.79 -28.13 -52.90
C ALA A 713 -38.37 -29.28 -51.97
N SER A 714 -39.34 -30.13 -51.63
CA SER A 714 -39.13 -31.40 -50.95
C SER A 714 -38.17 -32.29 -51.73
N TYR A 715 -36.87 -32.28 -51.40
CA TYR A 715 -35.91 -33.24 -51.94
C TYR A 715 -35.90 -34.50 -51.08
N TYR A 716 -36.46 -35.57 -51.63
CA TYR A 716 -36.27 -36.93 -51.19
C TYR A 716 -35.17 -37.52 -52.08
N THR A 717 -34.00 -37.87 -51.52
CA THR A 717 -33.11 -38.86 -52.14
C THR A 717 -32.90 -39.98 -51.13
N PRO A 718 -33.55 -41.16 -51.30
CA PRO A 718 -33.12 -42.35 -50.60
C PRO A 718 -31.74 -42.74 -51.15
N PHE A 719 -30.81 -43.06 -50.25
CA PHE A 719 -29.46 -43.48 -50.58
C PHE A 719 -29.47 -44.91 -51.15
N TYR A 720 -29.93 -45.09 -52.39
CA TYR A 720 -29.74 -46.32 -53.17
C TYR A 720 -29.58 -45.96 -54.65
N ALA A 721 -28.35 -45.67 -55.06
CA ALA A 721 -27.74 -46.01 -56.36
C ALA A 721 -26.41 -45.27 -56.52
N ALA A 722 -25.32 -46.01 -56.60
CA ALA A 722 -23.98 -45.52 -56.87
C ALA A 722 -23.85 -44.99 -58.31
N ILE A 723 -23.37 -43.76 -58.50
CA ILE A 723 -22.43 -43.40 -59.58
C ILE A 723 -21.52 -42.26 -59.07
N ALA A 724 -20.22 -42.45 -59.23
CA ALA A 724 -19.17 -41.50 -58.92
C ALA A 724 -19.36 -40.15 -59.65
N ASN A 725 -19.32 -39.04 -58.91
CA ASN A 725 -18.60 -37.82 -59.27
C ASN A 725 -18.65 -36.79 -58.12
N THR A 726 -17.45 -36.31 -57.79
CA THR A 726 -17.04 -35.18 -56.94
C THR A 726 -18.06 -34.04 -56.75
N ILE A 727 -18.81 -34.05 -55.64
CA ILE A 727 -19.08 -32.85 -54.83
C ILE A 727 -19.12 -33.29 -53.36
N SER A 728 -18.05 -33.02 -52.61
CA SER A 728 -18.11 -33.12 -51.16
C SER A 728 -19.02 -32.00 -50.65
N PRO A 729 -20.09 -32.27 -49.88
CA PRO A 729 -20.84 -31.21 -49.23
C PRO A 729 -19.90 -30.43 -48.29
N PRO A 730 -20.17 -29.14 -48.02
CA PRO A 730 -19.28 -28.30 -47.22
C PRO A 730 -19.15 -28.88 -45.80
N VAL A 731 -18.02 -29.52 -45.53
CA VAL A 731 -17.57 -29.84 -44.17
C VAL A 731 -17.08 -28.53 -43.60
N ILE A 732 -17.83 -27.97 -42.65
CA ILE A 732 -17.34 -26.85 -41.84
C ILE A 732 -16.63 -27.51 -40.67
N SER A 733 -15.29 -27.42 -40.65
CA SER A 733 -14.49 -27.80 -39.48
C SER A 733 -14.78 -26.77 -38.39
N ALA A 734 -15.08 -27.28 -37.19
CA ALA A 734 -15.34 -26.51 -36.01
C ALA A 734 -14.41 -27.08 -34.94
N ASP A 735 -13.39 -26.33 -34.54
CA ASP A 735 -12.57 -26.69 -33.38
C ASP A 735 -13.45 -26.61 -32.13
N ILE A 736 -14.02 -27.74 -31.72
CA ILE A 736 -14.82 -27.83 -30.51
C ILE A 736 -13.98 -28.50 -29.43
N ARG A 737 -13.84 -27.79 -28.31
CA ARG A 737 -13.33 -28.34 -27.06
C ARG A 737 -14.51 -28.99 -26.35
N VAL A 738 -14.52 -30.32 -26.30
CA VAL A 738 -15.39 -31.03 -25.37
C VAL A 738 -14.53 -31.32 -24.14
N PHE A 739 -15.03 -31.02 -22.93
CA PHE A 739 -14.40 -31.53 -21.71
C PHE A 739 -14.63 -33.04 -21.67
N LEU A 740 -13.61 -33.77 -22.08
CA LEU A 740 -13.63 -35.22 -22.21
C LEU A 740 -12.75 -35.81 -21.11
N GLU A 741 -13.28 -36.76 -20.37
CA GLU A 741 -12.53 -37.49 -19.35
C GLU A 741 -11.49 -38.42 -20.00
N GLY A 742 -10.25 -38.38 -19.52
CA GLY A 742 -9.15 -39.22 -20.01
C GLY A 742 -9.24 -40.69 -19.57
N PRO A 743 -8.44 -41.61 -20.17
CA PRO A 743 -8.46 -43.04 -19.82
C PRO A 743 -8.21 -43.30 -18.32
N TYR A 744 -8.97 -44.21 -17.72
CA TYR A 744 -8.86 -44.58 -16.30
C TYR A 744 -7.48 -45.19 -15.93
N ASN A 745 -6.83 -44.68 -14.88
CA ASN A 745 -5.56 -45.20 -14.35
C ASN A 745 -5.79 -46.03 -13.08
N SER A 746 -5.57 -47.34 -13.22
CA SER A 746 -5.78 -48.34 -12.18
C SER A 746 -4.86 -48.21 -10.97
N THR A 747 -3.74 -47.49 -11.09
CA THR A 747 -2.79 -47.25 -9.97
C THR A 747 -3.21 -46.09 -9.08
N LEU A 748 -3.95 -45.11 -9.64
CA LEU A 748 -4.41 -43.90 -8.94
C LEU A 748 -5.91 -43.94 -8.59
N ASN A 749 -6.63 -44.96 -9.08
CA ASN A 749 -8.07 -45.12 -8.90
C ASN A 749 -8.90 -43.91 -9.42
N GLU A 750 -8.37 -43.22 -10.43
CA GLU A 750 -8.89 -41.96 -10.99
C GLU A 750 -8.69 -41.91 -12.53
N LEU A 751 -9.40 -40.98 -13.18
CA LEU A 751 -9.27 -40.68 -14.62
C LEU A 751 -7.87 -40.10 -14.91
N SER A 752 -7.12 -40.70 -15.82
CA SER A 752 -5.78 -40.23 -16.18
C SER A 752 -5.72 -39.60 -17.56
N SER A 753 -4.86 -38.60 -17.69
CA SER A 753 -4.39 -38.10 -18.98
C SER A 753 -3.05 -38.77 -19.29
N SER A 754 -3.03 -39.94 -19.93
CA SER A 754 -1.78 -40.52 -20.44
C SER A 754 -1.79 -40.58 -21.97
N ILE A 755 -1.00 -39.74 -22.62
CA ILE A 755 -0.32 -40.13 -23.86
C ILE A 755 1.16 -39.81 -23.73
N ASN A 756 1.96 -40.88 -23.78
CA ASN A 756 3.42 -40.85 -23.87
C ASN A 756 3.86 -40.30 -25.25
N SER A 757 4.94 -39.53 -25.19
CA SER A 757 5.67 -38.81 -26.23
C SER A 757 5.89 -39.50 -27.59
N SER A 758 5.84 -38.73 -28.69
CA SER A 758 7.03 -38.31 -29.46
C SER A 758 6.66 -37.69 -30.82
N LEU A 759 6.98 -36.39 -31.03
CA LEU A 759 7.50 -35.76 -32.27
C LEU A 759 7.36 -34.21 -32.19
N PRO A 760 8.19 -33.43 -32.91
CA PRO A 760 8.67 -32.12 -32.46
C PRO A 760 7.79 -30.93 -32.85
N LEU A 761 7.98 -29.87 -32.06
CA LEU A 761 7.55 -28.49 -32.24
C LEU A 761 7.61 -28.01 -33.69
N ILE A 762 6.49 -27.43 -34.16
CA ILE A 762 6.49 -26.42 -35.21
C ILE A 762 5.76 -25.19 -34.64
N SER A 763 6.54 -24.15 -34.38
CA SER A 763 6.08 -22.79 -34.09
C SER A 763 5.64 -22.11 -35.39
N PRO A 764 4.53 -21.35 -35.36
CA PRO A 764 4.43 -20.14 -36.17
C PRO A 764 3.75 -19.02 -35.32
N TYR A 765 4.20 -17.78 -35.18
CA TYR A 765 4.89 -16.81 -36.04
C TYR A 765 5.59 -15.73 -35.18
N PRO A 766 6.47 -14.90 -35.78
CA PRO A 766 7.13 -13.74 -35.17
C PRO A 766 6.27 -12.47 -35.20
N GLU A 767 6.75 -11.47 -34.46
CA GLU A 767 6.32 -10.07 -34.41
C GLU A 767 6.16 -9.41 -35.80
N ASP A 768 5.08 -8.64 -35.94
CA ASP A 768 5.09 -7.21 -36.32
C ASP A 768 3.90 -6.52 -35.63
#